data_AF-A0A660RS38-F1
#
_entry.id   AF-A0A660RS38-F1
#
_cell.length_a   1.000
_cell.length_b   1.000
_cell.length_c   1.000
_cell.angle_alpha   90.00
_cell.angle_beta   90.00
_cell.angle_gamma   90.00
#
_symmetry.space_group_name_H-M   'P 1'
#
loop_
_entity.id
_entity.type
_entity.pdbx_description
1 polymer ?
#
loop_
_entity_poly.entity_id
_entity_poly.type
_entity_poly.pdbx_seq_one_letter_code
_entity_poly.pdbx_strand_id
1 'polypeptide(L)'
;MIKSYKKLLIAFCFIFYIYYLFFGNFSLAKTKKNQGVAFNFIDIELSALTKLVSDITGKNFIFDNRLKGKVSIIAPSKLPIDAIYNLFISVLEYKGFTVVPSGANVYKIIPIREAKQKGLQVVTKISQVNDNYIVRLFTLKYISSVEAVKFLRPLVSHDGYISAFGPGNMLLVIDSGNNIEKINSILEKIDQPYFSDNYEIIFLTYAIADSVAKIIKEGILQRLTTKGQPPRAKIVVDQRLNALVVFGDREIREVIKKLVKTLDVPTQEARRMINVYFLENADAVELAKVLQEMLKGIRSKQTSTKGPPRVKTLTSFEMGKITIVADKPTNSLIIVASPNDYKNLVKIIKKLDKKRRQVFVEAMIVEASIEKLKEIGARWRAIIEKNKEPITITGFGAIDPQTLQNIIYGLTGLTVGGMMNFRDIFITTLDPSTGEITKETLSVPTFAAIFSLSLFKDAVNILSTPQLLTSDNEEAEIVVGENVPLITREEVNPARPGSLFHIIERYDVGIKLKITPRITEGEYVKLDIYQEISSVKAEPTEIVTTIGPTLIKRSTKTSVIVKNGETVVIGGLMQEKKEKKTIKIPFLGDIPLLGHLFKYQSISKKKTNLLIFITPHIIKDKKDLAKITEQKKKEFIKLKIPYVEGELLIKFKEGIPYEKAISIISEKGATLIKFIKNLKLYHIKLKKGQSVKNAIKEFSSLPEIEYVEPNYLIDIKHKIK
;
A
#
# COMPACT_ATOMS: atom_id res chain seq x y z
N MET A 1 89.40 -48.15 15.62
CA MET A 1 88.54 -47.64 14.52
C MET A 1 88.91 -48.16 13.11
N ILE A 2 89.77 -49.17 12.94
CA ILE A 2 90.20 -49.68 11.60
C ILE A 2 89.46 -50.97 11.16
N LYS A 3 88.73 -51.65 12.06
CA LYS A 3 87.93 -52.84 11.71
C LYS A 3 86.55 -52.53 11.10
N SER A 4 86.05 -51.30 11.20
CA SER A 4 84.72 -50.93 10.68
C SER A 4 84.73 -50.56 9.18
N TYR A 5 85.83 -49.98 8.68
CA TYR A 5 85.94 -49.59 7.27
C TYR A 5 86.14 -50.78 6.32
N LYS A 6 86.79 -51.86 6.78
CA LYS A 6 86.99 -53.07 5.95
C LYS A 6 85.67 -53.79 5.63
N LYS A 7 84.70 -53.79 6.56
CA LYS A 7 83.38 -54.40 6.32
C LYS A 7 82.52 -53.56 5.37
N LEU A 8 82.63 -52.23 5.41
CA LEU A 8 81.88 -51.35 4.51
C LEU A 8 82.40 -51.42 3.06
N LEU A 9 83.72 -51.55 2.87
CA LEU A 9 84.33 -51.64 1.54
C LEU A 9 84.06 -53.00 0.86
N ILE A 10 84.01 -54.09 1.63
CA ILE A 10 83.63 -55.41 1.13
C ILE A 10 82.14 -55.43 0.75
N ALA A 11 81.26 -54.77 1.52
CA ALA A 11 79.85 -54.64 1.17
C ALA A 11 79.63 -53.81 -0.12
N PHE A 12 80.42 -52.75 -0.33
CA PHE A 12 80.37 -51.95 -1.56
C PHE A 12 80.86 -52.73 -2.79
N CYS A 13 81.94 -53.51 -2.66
CA CYS A 13 82.40 -54.39 -3.74
C CYS A 13 81.41 -55.51 -4.06
N PHE A 14 80.70 -56.07 -3.06
CA PHE A 14 79.70 -57.10 -3.30
C PHE A 14 78.45 -56.57 -4.02
N ILE A 15 78.04 -55.34 -3.70
CA ILE A 15 76.94 -54.63 -4.39
C ILE A 15 77.35 -54.28 -5.83
N PHE A 16 78.60 -53.88 -6.07
CA PHE A 16 79.11 -53.63 -7.42
C PHE A 16 79.25 -54.92 -8.25
N TYR A 17 79.65 -56.03 -7.61
CA TYR A 17 79.77 -57.34 -8.23
C TYR A 17 78.39 -57.94 -8.60
N ILE A 18 77.38 -57.76 -7.74
CA ILE A 18 75.99 -58.15 -8.04
C ILE A 18 75.38 -57.27 -9.13
N TYR A 19 75.71 -55.97 -9.18
CA TYR A 19 75.30 -55.07 -10.26
C TYR A 19 75.96 -55.45 -11.61
N TYR A 20 77.22 -55.89 -11.59
CA TYR A 20 77.94 -56.36 -12.78
C TYR A 20 77.41 -57.71 -13.30
N LEU A 21 76.96 -58.61 -12.41
CA LEU A 21 76.33 -59.89 -12.76
C LEU A 21 74.91 -59.73 -13.32
N PHE A 22 74.16 -58.69 -12.94
CA PHE A 22 72.78 -58.46 -13.40
C PHE A 22 72.65 -57.61 -14.68
N PHE A 23 73.65 -56.78 -15.01
CA PHE A 23 73.67 -55.95 -16.23
C PHE A 23 74.74 -56.35 -17.26
N GLY A 24 75.55 -57.37 -16.97
CA GLY A 24 76.61 -57.90 -17.84
C GLY A 24 76.10 -58.87 -18.91
N ASN A 25 75.15 -58.47 -19.74
CA ASN A 25 74.84 -59.15 -21.00
C ASN A 25 74.32 -58.13 -22.02
N PHE A 26 75.20 -57.19 -22.40
CA PHE A 26 75.06 -56.50 -23.67
C PHE A 26 76.10 -57.06 -24.64
N SER A 27 75.59 -57.88 -25.54
CA SER A 27 76.26 -58.50 -26.68
C SER A 27 77.26 -57.55 -27.35
N LEU A 28 78.53 -57.92 -27.39
CA LEU A 28 79.50 -57.39 -28.34
C LEU A 28 79.01 -57.78 -29.75
N ALA A 29 78.23 -56.90 -30.38
CA ALA A 29 77.92 -57.03 -31.79
C ALA A 29 79.21 -56.82 -32.58
N LYS A 30 79.61 -57.85 -33.32
CA LYS A 30 80.64 -57.84 -34.37
C LYS A 30 80.75 -56.45 -35.03
N THR A 31 81.94 -55.87 -35.02
CA THR A 31 82.33 -54.79 -35.93
C THR A 31 82.17 -55.29 -37.37
N LYS A 32 81.01 -55.00 -37.96
CA LYS A 32 80.78 -55.16 -39.40
C LYS A 32 81.71 -54.17 -40.11
N LYS A 33 82.56 -54.71 -40.97
CA LYS A 33 83.43 -53.99 -41.91
C LYS A 33 82.71 -52.75 -42.44
N ASN A 34 83.30 -51.57 -42.22
CA ASN A 34 82.76 -50.27 -42.61
C ASN A 34 82.71 -50.18 -44.14
N GLN A 35 81.63 -50.68 -44.75
CA GLN A 35 81.30 -50.49 -46.16
C GLN A 35 80.69 -49.10 -46.32
N GLY A 36 81.53 -48.07 -46.21
CA GLY A 36 81.12 -46.72 -46.59
C GLY A 36 80.95 -46.66 -48.11
N VAL A 37 79.83 -46.14 -48.58
CA VAL A 37 79.54 -45.99 -50.01
C VAL A 37 79.87 -44.55 -50.43
N ALA A 38 80.54 -44.39 -51.57
CA ALA A 38 80.73 -43.07 -52.17
C ALA A 38 79.39 -42.61 -52.76
N PHE A 39 78.87 -41.48 -52.28
CA PHE A 39 77.51 -41.02 -52.58
C PHE A 39 77.57 -39.60 -53.15
N ASN A 40 78.09 -39.47 -54.38
CA ASN A 40 78.28 -38.19 -55.08
C ASN A 40 77.55 -38.24 -56.44
N PHE A 41 76.66 -37.30 -56.69
CA PHE A 41 75.83 -37.23 -57.89
C PHE A 41 75.70 -35.79 -58.38
N ILE A 42 75.77 -35.60 -59.69
CA ILE A 42 75.56 -34.30 -60.33
C ILE A 42 74.32 -34.44 -61.23
N ASP A 43 73.32 -33.59 -61.01
CA ASP A 43 72.09 -33.51 -61.81
C ASP A 43 71.34 -34.85 -61.96
N ILE A 44 71.30 -35.66 -60.89
CA ILE A 44 70.57 -36.95 -60.90
C ILE A 44 69.06 -36.72 -60.74
N GLU A 45 68.25 -37.45 -61.51
CA GLU A 45 66.80 -37.46 -61.33
C GLU A 45 66.39 -38.08 -59.99
N LEU A 46 65.42 -37.48 -59.31
CA LEU A 46 64.99 -37.90 -57.98
C LEU A 46 64.48 -39.35 -57.98
N SER A 47 63.75 -39.76 -59.02
CA SER A 47 63.33 -41.16 -59.23
C SER A 47 64.51 -42.14 -59.32
N ALA A 48 65.56 -41.78 -60.08
CA ALA A 48 66.78 -42.58 -60.16
C ALA A 48 67.52 -42.65 -58.82
N LEU A 49 67.59 -41.52 -58.09
CA LEU A 49 68.18 -41.46 -56.76
C LEU A 49 67.43 -42.33 -55.75
N THR A 50 66.09 -42.32 -55.76
CA THR A 50 65.28 -43.18 -54.88
C THR A 50 65.55 -44.66 -55.14
N LYS A 51 65.70 -45.07 -56.40
CA LYS A 51 66.03 -46.45 -56.77
C LYS A 51 67.41 -46.86 -56.25
N LEU A 52 68.43 -46.00 -56.42
CA LEU A 52 69.77 -46.25 -55.88
C LEU A 52 69.78 -46.37 -54.35
N VAL A 53 69.04 -45.50 -53.66
CA VAL A 53 68.93 -45.57 -52.20
C VAL A 53 68.13 -46.81 -51.78
N SER A 54 67.12 -47.21 -52.53
CA SER A 54 66.40 -48.49 -52.34
C SER A 54 67.37 -49.68 -52.38
N ASP A 55 68.24 -49.71 -53.39
CA ASP A 55 69.22 -50.79 -53.60
C ASP A 55 70.29 -50.81 -52.50
N ILE A 56 70.77 -49.64 -52.06
CA ILE A 56 71.80 -49.53 -51.01
C ILE A 56 71.24 -49.83 -49.61
N THR A 57 70.01 -49.38 -49.32
CA THR A 57 69.43 -49.47 -47.97
C THR A 57 68.54 -50.70 -47.78
N GLY A 58 68.14 -51.39 -48.85
CA GLY A 58 67.22 -52.53 -48.82
C GLY A 58 65.78 -52.15 -48.43
N LYS A 59 65.43 -50.86 -48.53
CA LYS A 59 64.11 -50.32 -48.17
C LYS A 59 63.24 -50.19 -49.42
N ASN A 60 61.98 -50.62 -49.34
CA ASN A 60 61.07 -50.50 -50.48
C ASN A 60 60.42 -49.11 -50.50
N PHE A 61 60.61 -48.33 -51.56
CA PHE A 61 59.96 -47.03 -51.74
C PHE A 61 58.79 -47.09 -52.73
N ILE A 62 57.67 -46.45 -52.36
CA ILE A 62 56.52 -46.22 -53.23
C ILE A 62 56.39 -44.73 -53.45
N PHE A 63 56.38 -44.29 -54.71
CA PHE A 63 56.18 -42.89 -55.07
C PHE A 63 55.31 -42.76 -56.32
N ASP A 64 54.68 -41.61 -56.47
CA ASP A 64 53.80 -41.27 -57.60
C ASP A 64 54.59 -40.47 -58.65
N ASN A 65 54.02 -40.27 -59.85
CA ASN A 65 54.58 -39.50 -60.97
C ASN A 65 54.90 -38.04 -60.64
N ARG A 66 54.52 -37.59 -59.45
CA ARG A 66 54.79 -36.26 -58.90
C ARG A 66 56.22 -36.10 -58.41
N LEU A 67 56.94 -37.19 -58.15
CA LEU A 67 58.34 -37.17 -57.73
C LEU A 67 59.27 -36.85 -58.92
N LYS A 68 59.30 -35.57 -59.33
CA LYS A 68 60.12 -35.07 -60.43
C LYS A 68 61.10 -33.99 -59.94
N GLY A 69 62.26 -33.94 -60.58
CA GLY A 69 63.27 -32.94 -60.31
C GLY A 69 64.67 -33.55 -60.29
N LYS A 70 65.67 -32.69 -60.47
CA LYS A 70 67.07 -33.07 -60.41
C LYS A 70 67.75 -32.45 -59.20
N VAL A 71 68.74 -33.17 -58.67
CA VAL A 71 69.52 -32.81 -57.49
C VAL A 71 70.99 -33.11 -57.72
N SER A 72 71.85 -32.27 -57.15
CA SER A 72 73.29 -32.49 -57.10
C SER A 72 73.70 -32.68 -55.64
N ILE A 73 74.33 -33.80 -55.32
CA ILE A 73 74.78 -34.17 -53.98
C ILE A 73 76.28 -34.32 -54.05
N ILE A 74 77.02 -33.44 -53.37
CA ILE A 74 78.48 -33.48 -53.33
C ILE A 74 78.89 -34.01 -51.96
N ALA A 75 79.31 -35.28 -51.88
CA ALA A 75 79.84 -35.90 -50.66
C ALA A 75 81.29 -36.36 -50.87
N PRO A 76 82.29 -35.67 -50.28
CA PRO A 76 83.71 -35.98 -50.51
C PRO A 76 84.22 -37.24 -49.78
N SER A 77 83.49 -37.71 -48.76
CA SER A 77 83.84 -38.90 -47.96
C SER A 77 82.83 -40.03 -48.14
N LYS A 78 83.28 -41.28 -47.97
CA LYS A 78 82.40 -42.46 -47.95
C LYS A 78 81.44 -42.37 -46.76
N LEU A 79 80.14 -42.46 -47.02
CA LEU A 79 79.11 -42.36 -46.00
C LEU A 79 78.63 -43.75 -45.55
N PRO A 80 78.36 -43.98 -44.26
CA PRO A 80 77.69 -45.20 -43.80
C PRO A 80 76.24 -45.23 -44.29
N ILE A 81 75.66 -46.43 -44.41
CA ILE A 81 74.32 -46.67 -44.99
C ILE A 81 73.24 -45.80 -44.30
N ASP A 82 73.30 -45.64 -42.99
CA ASP A 82 72.34 -44.82 -42.23
C ASP A 82 72.47 -43.32 -42.53
N ALA A 83 73.70 -42.83 -42.72
CA ALA A 83 73.94 -41.43 -43.07
C ALA A 83 73.49 -41.12 -44.50
N ILE A 84 73.63 -42.08 -45.42
CA ILE A 84 73.12 -41.97 -46.79
C ILE A 84 71.60 -41.86 -46.78
N TYR A 85 70.93 -42.69 -45.97
CA TYR A 85 69.48 -42.64 -45.83
C TYR A 85 69.00 -41.28 -45.27
N ASN A 86 69.68 -40.74 -44.24
CA ASN A 86 69.34 -39.43 -43.69
C ASN A 86 69.58 -38.31 -44.71
N LEU A 87 70.73 -38.30 -45.40
CA LEU A 87 71.03 -37.33 -46.45
C LEU A 87 69.99 -37.38 -47.58
N PHE A 88 69.52 -38.57 -47.94
CA PHE A 88 68.46 -38.76 -48.91
C PHE A 88 67.13 -38.15 -48.44
N ILE A 89 66.76 -38.32 -47.16
CA ILE A 89 65.58 -37.66 -46.58
C ILE A 89 65.75 -36.13 -46.66
N SER A 90 66.91 -35.57 -46.30
CA SER A 90 67.17 -34.12 -46.39
C SER A 90 67.07 -33.60 -47.83
N VAL A 91 67.52 -34.39 -48.81
CA VAL A 91 67.41 -34.04 -50.24
C VAL A 91 65.96 -34.07 -50.73
N LEU A 92 65.18 -35.06 -50.28
CA LEU A 92 63.74 -35.11 -50.55
C LEU A 92 63.03 -33.91 -49.92
N GLU A 93 63.38 -33.54 -48.69
CA GLU A 93 62.82 -32.39 -47.98
C GLU A 93 63.12 -31.09 -48.73
N TYR A 94 64.37 -30.90 -49.21
CA TYR A 94 64.75 -29.74 -50.02
C TYR A 94 63.90 -29.60 -51.29
N LYS A 95 63.41 -30.71 -51.84
CA LYS A 95 62.50 -30.72 -53.01
C LYS A 95 61.02 -30.75 -52.64
N GLY A 96 60.67 -30.66 -51.36
CA GLY A 96 59.29 -30.59 -50.86
C GLY A 96 58.59 -31.94 -50.68
N PHE A 97 59.36 -33.02 -50.59
CA PHE A 97 58.88 -34.39 -50.37
C PHE A 97 59.33 -34.92 -49.01
N THR A 98 58.57 -35.86 -48.45
CA THR A 98 58.93 -36.53 -47.21
C THR A 98 58.64 -38.03 -47.31
N VAL A 99 59.30 -38.82 -46.48
CA VAL A 99 59.16 -40.27 -46.43
C VAL A 99 58.27 -40.65 -45.25
N VAL A 100 57.14 -41.31 -45.52
CA VAL A 100 56.21 -41.79 -44.50
C VAL A 100 56.19 -43.32 -44.50
N PRO A 101 56.42 -44.00 -43.36
CA PRO A 101 56.36 -45.46 -43.28
C PRO A 101 54.92 -45.96 -43.52
N SER A 102 54.74 -46.96 -44.37
CA SER A 102 53.45 -47.50 -44.79
C SER A 102 53.43 -49.04 -44.76
N GLY A 103 53.81 -49.62 -43.62
CA GLY A 103 53.84 -51.07 -43.37
C GLY A 103 55.23 -51.59 -43.01
N ALA A 104 55.36 -52.91 -42.85
CA ALA A 104 56.66 -53.54 -42.58
C ALA A 104 57.59 -53.39 -43.78
N ASN A 105 58.66 -52.60 -43.61
CA ASN A 105 59.70 -52.33 -44.61
C ASN A 105 59.25 -51.68 -45.94
N VAL A 106 58.14 -50.93 -45.93
CA VAL A 106 57.61 -50.15 -47.07
C VAL A 106 57.48 -48.68 -46.69
N TYR A 107 58.01 -47.80 -47.54
CA TYR A 107 58.08 -46.36 -47.32
C TYR A 107 57.44 -45.60 -48.49
N LYS A 108 56.48 -44.71 -48.20
CA LYS A 108 55.84 -43.88 -49.22
C LYS A 108 56.52 -42.52 -49.28
N ILE A 109 56.88 -42.07 -50.48
CA ILE A 109 57.38 -40.71 -50.71
C ILE A 109 56.21 -39.87 -51.19
N ILE A 110 55.83 -38.88 -50.40
CA ILE A 110 54.68 -38.02 -50.66
C ILE A 110 55.08 -36.54 -50.52
N PRO A 111 54.37 -35.61 -51.18
CA PRO A 111 54.56 -34.18 -50.92
C PRO A 111 54.32 -33.85 -49.45
N ILE A 112 55.12 -32.94 -48.89
CA ILE A 112 55.11 -32.59 -47.46
C ILE A 112 53.75 -32.10 -46.95
N ARG A 113 52.97 -31.47 -47.83
CA ARG A 113 51.60 -30.99 -47.54
C ARG A 113 50.61 -32.12 -47.30
N GLU A 114 50.76 -33.26 -47.99
CA GLU A 114 49.91 -34.44 -47.81
C GLU A 114 50.29 -35.25 -46.56
N ALA A 115 51.57 -35.19 -46.16
CA ALA A 115 52.05 -35.86 -44.95
C ALA A 115 51.37 -35.33 -43.67
N LYS A 116 50.94 -34.06 -43.64
CA LYS A 116 50.19 -33.47 -42.51
C LYS A 116 48.87 -34.19 -42.21
N GLN A 117 48.28 -34.86 -43.20
CA GLN A 117 46.98 -35.52 -43.09
C GLN A 117 47.08 -37.05 -42.97
N LYS A 118 48.20 -37.65 -43.37
CA LYS A 118 48.40 -39.10 -43.40
C LYS A 118 49.58 -39.53 -42.54
N GLY A 119 49.30 -40.08 -41.35
CA GLY A 119 50.18 -41.03 -40.68
C GLY A 119 51.44 -40.49 -40.00
N LEU A 120 51.42 -39.28 -39.43
CA LEU A 120 52.51 -38.83 -38.55
C LEU A 120 52.41 -39.52 -37.18
N GLN A 121 53.51 -40.08 -36.68
CA GLN A 121 53.57 -40.66 -35.34
C GLN A 121 53.61 -39.52 -34.30
N VAL A 122 52.76 -39.61 -33.28
CA VAL A 122 52.83 -38.71 -32.10
C VAL A 122 53.94 -39.24 -31.20
N VAL A 123 55.00 -38.46 -31.03
CA VAL A 123 56.18 -38.88 -30.26
C VAL A 123 56.27 -38.08 -28.96
N THR A 124 56.27 -38.77 -27.83
CA THR A 124 56.38 -38.14 -26.49
C THR A 124 57.84 -37.81 -26.13
N LYS A 125 58.83 -38.52 -26.71
CA LYS A 125 60.26 -38.28 -26.51
C LYS A 125 61.06 -38.66 -27.76
N ILE A 126 61.81 -37.71 -28.31
CA ILE A 126 62.64 -37.93 -29.51
C ILE A 126 63.86 -38.78 -29.12
N SER A 127 64.00 -39.97 -29.70
CA SER A 127 65.13 -40.89 -29.44
C SER A 127 66.24 -40.80 -30.50
N GLN A 128 65.93 -40.30 -31.70
CA GLN A 128 66.89 -39.97 -32.74
C GLN A 128 66.44 -38.67 -33.42
N VAL A 129 67.36 -37.72 -33.52
CA VAL A 129 67.15 -36.42 -34.18
C VAL A 129 67.23 -36.67 -35.69
N ASN A 130 66.11 -36.54 -36.38
CA ASN A 130 65.99 -36.74 -37.83
C ASN A 130 65.15 -35.63 -38.47
N ASP A 131 65.29 -35.49 -39.78
CA ASP A 131 64.59 -34.47 -40.58
C ASP A 131 63.14 -34.86 -40.92
N ASN A 132 62.61 -35.89 -40.26
CA ASN A 132 61.22 -36.31 -40.45
C ASN A 132 60.26 -35.35 -39.75
N TYR A 133 59.12 -35.10 -40.37
CA TYR A 133 58.02 -34.38 -39.73
C TYR A 133 57.40 -35.26 -38.66
N ILE A 134 57.28 -34.72 -37.45
CA ILE A 134 56.64 -35.39 -36.31
C ILE A 134 55.67 -34.44 -35.61
N VAL A 135 54.76 -34.99 -34.83
CA VAL A 135 53.80 -34.22 -34.02
C VAL A 135 54.21 -34.35 -32.55
N ARG A 136 54.39 -33.23 -31.86
CA ARG A 136 54.70 -33.18 -30.42
C ARG A 136 53.73 -32.27 -29.67
N LEU A 137 53.33 -32.72 -28.49
CA LEU A 137 52.51 -31.97 -27.54
C LEU A 137 53.38 -31.52 -26.36
N PHE A 138 53.47 -30.23 -26.11
CA PHE A 138 54.16 -29.64 -24.95
C PHE A 138 53.15 -29.24 -23.87
N THR A 139 53.53 -29.42 -22.61
CA THR A 139 52.75 -28.95 -21.45
C THR A 139 53.48 -27.75 -20.85
N LEU A 140 52.78 -26.62 -20.66
CA LEU A 140 53.35 -25.38 -20.16
C LEU A 140 52.83 -25.09 -18.74
N LYS A 141 53.71 -24.66 -17.83
CA LYS A 141 53.38 -24.48 -16.40
C LYS A 141 53.13 -23.02 -16.02
N TYR A 142 53.94 -22.09 -16.51
CA TYR A 142 53.94 -20.70 -16.07
C TYR A 142 53.45 -19.75 -17.17
N ILE A 143 53.78 -20.04 -18.43
CA ILE A 143 53.34 -19.23 -19.58
C ILE A 143 52.09 -19.83 -20.22
N SER A 144 51.17 -18.97 -20.62
CA SER A 144 49.96 -19.35 -21.36
C SER A 144 50.32 -19.92 -22.74
N SER A 145 49.70 -21.01 -23.14
CA SER A 145 49.84 -21.63 -24.47
C SER A 145 49.48 -20.67 -25.60
N VAL A 146 48.52 -19.77 -25.38
CA VAL A 146 48.13 -18.74 -26.35
C VAL A 146 49.23 -17.70 -26.53
N GLU A 147 49.88 -17.32 -25.43
CA GLU A 147 51.01 -16.40 -25.46
C GLU A 147 52.25 -17.08 -26.06
N ALA A 148 52.42 -18.38 -25.79
CA ALA A 148 53.49 -19.19 -26.35
C ALA A 148 53.44 -19.28 -27.88
N VAL A 149 52.24 -19.49 -28.44
CA VAL A 149 52.03 -19.47 -29.90
C VAL A 149 52.50 -18.15 -30.52
N LYS A 150 52.25 -17.00 -29.88
CA LYS A 150 52.61 -15.69 -30.45
C LYS A 150 54.11 -15.54 -30.66
N PHE A 151 54.92 -16.01 -29.70
CA PHE A 151 56.38 -15.88 -29.78
C PHE A 151 57.05 -17.01 -30.57
N LEU A 152 56.47 -18.22 -30.57
CA LEU A 152 57.04 -19.38 -31.27
C LEU A 152 56.66 -19.45 -32.75
N ARG A 153 55.57 -18.81 -33.17
CA ARG A 153 55.08 -18.87 -34.56
C ARG A 153 56.14 -18.49 -35.63
N PRO A 154 57.01 -17.49 -35.43
CA PRO A 154 58.07 -17.18 -36.39
C PRO A 154 59.18 -18.24 -36.49
N LEU A 155 59.29 -19.13 -35.50
CA LEU A 155 60.31 -20.19 -35.44
C LEU A 155 59.84 -21.50 -36.07
N VAL A 156 58.55 -21.63 -36.34
CA VAL A 156 57.97 -22.78 -37.04
C VAL A 156 58.29 -22.69 -38.53
N SER A 157 58.63 -23.81 -39.17
CA SER A 157 58.94 -23.83 -40.60
C SER A 157 57.74 -23.40 -41.47
N HIS A 158 57.98 -23.03 -42.73
CA HIS A 158 56.90 -22.63 -43.65
C HIS A 158 55.81 -23.70 -43.77
N ASP A 159 56.22 -24.96 -43.73
CA ASP A 159 55.33 -26.12 -43.76
C ASP A 159 55.03 -26.69 -42.36
N GLY A 160 55.40 -26.01 -41.28
CA GLY A 160 55.04 -26.41 -39.92
C GLY A 160 53.63 -25.94 -39.51
N TYR A 161 53.16 -26.45 -38.38
CA TYR A 161 51.89 -26.05 -37.77
C TYR A 161 52.03 -25.96 -36.25
N ILE A 162 51.49 -24.90 -35.65
CA ILE A 162 51.50 -24.67 -34.21
C ILE A 162 50.12 -24.20 -33.73
N SER A 163 49.62 -24.79 -32.66
CA SER A 163 48.36 -24.38 -32.05
C SER A 163 48.34 -24.60 -30.54
N ALA A 164 47.60 -23.74 -29.84
CA ALA A 164 47.33 -23.89 -28.42
C ALA A 164 46.11 -24.82 -28.25
N PHE A 165 46.19 -25.76 -27.29
CA PHE A 165 45.15 -26.75 -27.04
C PHE A 165 44.62 -26.68 -25.60
N GLY A 166 43.37 -26.20 -25.47
CA GLY A 166 42.45 -26.48 -24.35
C GLY A 166 42.83 -25.99 -22.94
N PRO A 167 42.03 -26.40 -21.92
CA PRO A 167 42.17 -25.97 -20.52
C PRO A 167 43.44 -26.49 -19.80
N GLY A 168 44.18 -27.43 -20.42
CA GLY A 168 45.41 -28.00 -19.86
C GLY A 168 46.69 -27.22 -20.17
N ASN A 169 46.59 -26.02 -20.76
CA ASN A 169 47.73 -25.19 -21.14
C ASN A 169 48.77 -25.94 -22.01
N MET A 170 48.27 -26.67 -23.02
CA MET A 170 49.11 -27.49 -23.89
C MET A 170 49.36 -26.79 -25.24
N LEU A 171 50.49 -27.10 -25.86
CA LEU A 171 50.92 -26.57 -27.14
C LEU A 171 51.21 -27.72 -28.11
N LEU A 172 50.49 -27.78 -29.23
CA LEU A 172 50.70 -28.74 -30.29
C LEU A 172 51.62 -28.14 -31.35
N VAL A 173 52.70 -28.84 -31.68
CA VAL A 173 53.66 -28.44 -32.72
C VAL A 173 53.86 -29.60 -33.69
N ILE A 174 53.76 -29.30 -34.99
CA ILE A 174 54.00 -30.22 -36.10
C ILE A 174 55.09 -29.60 -36.96
N ASP A 175 56.27 -30.21 -36.98
CA ASP A 175 57.43 -29.73 -37.74
C ASP A 175 58.48 -30.85 -37.87
N SER A 176 59.60 -30.56 -38.52
CA SER A 176 60.76 -31.46 -38.54
C SER A 176 61.31 -31.72 -37.14
N GLY A 177 61.84 -32.92 -36.92
CA GLY A 177 62.40 -33.33 -35.63
C GLY A 177 63.46 -32.37 -35.09
N ASN A 178 64.32 -31.83 -35.96
CA ASN A 178 65.33 -30.82 -35.59
C ASN A 178 64.70 -29.53 -35.07
N ASN A 179 63.64 -29.04 -35.74
CA ASN A 179 63.02 -27.78 -35.36
C ASN A 179 62.21 -27.91 -34.07
N ILE A 180 61.56 -29.06 -33.86
CA ILE A 180 60.85 -29.35 -32.60
C ILE A 180 61.80 -29.36 -31.41
N GLU A 181 63.01 -29.90 -31.55
CA GLU A 181 64.00 -29.88 -30.47
C GLU A 181 64.51 -28.46 -30.18
N LYS A 182 64.67 -27.65 -31.23
CA LYS A 182 64.98 -26.21 -31.09
C LYS A 182 63.87 -25.49 -30.31
N ILE A 183 62.60 -25.73 -30.67
CA ILE A 183 61.44 -25.17 -29.97
C ILE A 183 61.41 -25.64 -28.50
N ASN A 184 61.70 -26.92 -28.21
CA ASN A 184 61.78 -27.45 -26.85
C ASN A 184 62.82 -26.69 -26.00
N SER A 185 64.03 -26.51 -26.52
CA SER A 185 65.12 -25.82 -25.81
C SER A 185 64.81 -24.35 -25.47
N ILE A 186 63.98 -23.70 -26.30
CA ILE A 186 63.54 -22.32 -26.10
C ILE A 186 62.40 -22.28 -25.06
N LEU A 187 61.45 -23.21 -25.16
CA LEU A 187 60.36 -23.35 -24.20
C LEU A 187 60.88 -23.58 -22.77
N GLU A 188 61.88 -24.44 -22.58
CA GLU A 188 62.47 -24.70 -21.26
C GLU A 188 63.11 -23.46 -20.61
N LYS A 189 63.61 -22.51 -21.42
CA LYS A 189 64.19 -21.26 -20.91
C LYS A 189 63.14 -20.19 -20.62
N ILE A 190 62.03 -20.22 -21.34
CA ILE A 190 60.99 -19.20 -21.28
C ILE A 190 59.92 -19.56 -20.24
N ASP A 191 59.55 -20.84 -20.11
CA ASP A 191 58.57 -21.34 -19.13
C ASP A 191 59.19 -21.45 -17.72
N GLN A 192 59.61 -20.31 -17.17
CA GLN A 192 60.13 -20.16 -15.80
C GLN A 192 59.17 -19.31 -14.95
N PRO A 193 59.14 -19.51 -13.62
CA PRO A 193 58.26 -18.74 -12.73
C PRO A 193 58.62 -17.25 -12.72
N TYR A 194 57.64 -16.40 -13.02
CA TYR A 194 57.79 -14.93 -13.04
C TYR A 194 57.76 -14.28 -11.64
N PHE A 195 57.18 -14.94 -10.63
CA PHE A 195 57.04 -14.41 -9.28
C PHE A 195 57.78 -15.30 -8.28
N SER A 196 58.46 -14.70 -7.31
CA SER A 196 58.83 -15.44 -6.11
C SER A 196 57.53 -15.74 -5.35
N ASP A 197 57.28 -16.99 -4.96
CA ASP A 197 56.09 -17.42 -4.19
C ASP A 197 55.99 -16.81 -2.77
N ASN A 198 56.81 -15.79 -2.47
CA ASN A 198 56.84 -15.11 -1.19
C ASN A 198 55.66 -14.16 -1.05
N TYR A 199 54.84 -14.38 -0.04
CA TYR A 199 53.69 -13.55 0.33
C TYR A 199 53.84 -12.99 1.75
N GLU A 200 53.13 -11.90 2.05
CA GLU A 200 53.03 -11.34 3.41
C GLU A 200 51.58 -10.92 3.70
N ILE A 201 51.15 -11.16 4.94
CA ILE A 201 49.79 -10.84 5.41
C ILE A 201 49.88 -9.62 6.33
N ILE A 202 49.10 -8.59 6.01
CA ILE A 202 49.01 -7.34 6.79
C ILE A 202 47.59 -7.21 7.34
N PHE A 203 47.44 -7.27 8.66
CA PHE A 203 46.16 -7.05 9.35
C PHE A 203 45.88 -5.57 9.53
N LEU A 204 44.63 -5.15 9.34
CA LEU A 204 44.17 -3.77 9.51
C LEU A 204 43.28 -3.65 10.76
N THR A 205 43.51 -2.62 11.56
CA THR A 205 42.83 -2.41 12.85
C THR A 205 41.64 -1.45 12.71
N TYR A 206 41.79 -0.38 11.94
CA TYR A 206 40.82 0.71 11.82
C TYR A 206 40.23 0.81 10.41
N ALA A 207 41.06 0.68 9.38
CA ALA A 207 40.64 0.79 8.00
C ALA A 207 40.07 -0.54 7.44
N ILE A 208 39.12 -0.43 6.51
CA ILE A 208 38.53 -1.59 5.82
C ILE A 208 39.45 -2.06 4.70
N ALA A 209 39.78 -3.35 4.69
CA ALA A 209 40.73 -3.94 3.74
C ALA A 209 40.36 -3.72 2.27
N ASP A 210 39.09 -3.79 1.90
CA ASP A 210 38.65 -3.52 0.52
C ASP A 210 38.92 -2.07 0.08
N SER A 211 38.65 -1.10 0.96
CA SER A 211 38.88 0.31 0.67
C SER A 211 40.37 0.60 0.52
N VAL A 212 41.20 0.06 1.42
CA VAL A 212 42.66 0.21 1.37
C VAL A 212 43.24 -0.48 0.14
N ALA A 213 42.79 -1.69 -0.19
CA ALA A 213 43.24 -2.42 -1.38
C ALA A 213 42.95 -1.65 -2.66
N LYS A 214 41.79 -1.00 -2.77
CA LYS A 214 41.43 -0.18 -3.93
C LYS A 214 42.37 1.02 -4.08
N ILE A 215 42.63 1.74 -2.98
CA ILE A 215 43.57 2.87 -2.97
C ILE A 215 44.97 2.43 -3.40
N ILE A 216 45.45 1.28 -2.91
CA ILE A 216 46.79 0.77 -3.27
C ILE A 216 46.83 0.31 -4.74
N LYS A 217 45.78 -0.36 -5.23
CA LYS A 217 45.67 -0.81 -6.62
C LYS A 217 45.69 0.36 -7.61
N GLU A 218 44.87 1.39 -7.35
CA GLU A 218 44.74 2.57 -8.21
C GLU A 218 45.92 3.55 -8.04
N GLY A 219 46.45 3.68 -6.82
CA GLY A 219 47.49 4.65 -6.49
C GLY A 219 48.92 4.20 -6.81
N ILE A 220 49.26 2.94 -6.54
CA ILE A 220 50.63 2.42 -6.67
C ILE A 220 50.73 1.38 -7.78
N LEU A 221 49.91 0.33 -7.75
CA LEU A 221 50.08 -0.80 -8.66
C LEU A 221 49.84 -0.40 -10.12
N GLN A 222 48.85 0.45 -10.39
CA GLN A 222 48.57 0.92 -11.76
C GLN A 222 49.66 1.85 -12.31
N ARG A 223 50.42 2.54 -11.45
CA ARG A 223 51.56 3.38 -11.85
C ARG A 223 52.83 2.58 -12.09
N LEU A 224 52.98 1.43 -11.44
CA LEU A 224 54.12 0.52 -11.57
C LEU A 224 53.98 -0.48 -12.73
N THR A 225 52.80 -0.57 -13.35
CA THR A 225 52.58 -1.37 -14.56
C THR A 225 52.87 -0.53 -15.80
N THR A 226 54.02 -0.75 -16.45
CA THR A 226 54.30 -0.27 -17.81
C THR A 226 53.54 -1.13 -18.82
N LYS A 227 52.94 -0.50 -19.85
CA LYS A 227 52.23 -1.22 -20.92
C LYS A 227 53.15 -2.28 -21.53
N GLY A 228 52.81 -3.56 -21.34
CA GLY A 228 53.54 -4.70 -21.90
C GLY A 228 54.45 -5.47 -20.92
N GLN A 229 54.52 -5.10 -19.63
CA GLN A 229 55.17 -5.92 -18.60
C GLN A 229 54.15 -6.54 -17.61
N PRO A 230 54.40 -7.77 -17.12
CA PRO A 230 53.55 -8.37 -16.09
C PRO A 230 53.60 -7.56 -14.79
N PRO A 231 52.48 -7.50 -14.03
CA PRO A 231 52.38 -6.69 -12.82
C PRO A 231 53.36 -7.18 -11.75
N ARG A 232 54.23 -6.30 -11.24
CA ARG A 232 55.30 -6.66 -10.27
C ARG A 232 54.79 -7.06 -8.86
N ALA A 233 53.51 -6.87 -8.57
CA ALA A 233 52.88 -7.29 -7.33
C ALA A 233 51.37 -7.52 -7.52
N LYS A 234 50.80 -8.40 -6.70
CA LYS A 234 49.38 -8.73 -6.66
C LYS A 234 48.85 -8.61 -5.23
N ILE A 235 47.71 -7.96 -5.07
CA ILE A 235 47.05 -7.79 -3.77
C ILE A 235 45.70 -8.53 -3.78
N VAL A 236 45.53 -9.38 -2.79
CA VAL A 236 44.29 -10.11 -2.49
C VAL A 236 43.79 -9.65 -1.12
N VAL A 237 42.47 -9.51 -0.99
CA VAL A 237 41.82 -9.08 0.24
C VAL A 237 41.18 -10.29 0.90
N ASP A 238 41.48 -10.52 2.18
CA ASP A 238 40.70 -11.42 3.03
C ASP A 238 39.76 -10.58 3.89
N GLN A 239 38.48 -10.56 3.50
CA GLN A 239 37.44 -9.77 4.18
C GLN A 239 37.16 -10.27 5.60
N ARG A 240 37.31 -11.57 5.85
CA ARG A 240 37.00 -12.17 7.15
C ARG A 240 38.05 -11.80 8.18
N LEU A 241 39.32 -11.77 7.77
CA LEU A 241 40.44 -11.38 8.62
C LEU A 241 40.71 -9.87 8.63
N ASN A 242 39.97 -9.09 7.84
CA ASN A 242 40.27 -7.69 7.53
C ASN A 242 41.76 -7.49 7.20
N ALA A 243 42.28 -8.34 6.31
CA ALA A 243 43.71 -8.42 6.01
C ALA A 243 44.00 -8.29 4.52
N LEU A 244 45.17 -7.73 4.22
CA LEU A 244 45.72 -7.64 2.87
C LEU A 244 46.82 -8.69 2.70
N VAL A 245 46.65 -9.56 1.70
CA VAL A 245 47.68 -10.51 1.28
C VAL A 245 48.40 -9.93 0.07
N VAL A 246 49.68 -9.64 0.24
CA VAL A 246 50.52 -8.98 -0.76
C VAL A 246 51.54 -9.96 -1.31
N PHE A 247 51.47 -10.22 -2.61
CA PHE A 247 52.42 -11.04 -3.37
C PHE A 247 53.33 -10.12 -4.20
N GLY A 248 54.63 -10.37 -4.20
CA GLY A 248 55.59 -9.63 -5.03
C GLY A 248 56.97 -9.45 -4.39
N ASP A 249 57.83 -8.71 -5.08
CA ASP A 249 59.20 -8.45 -4.67
C ASP A 249 59.28 -7.81 -3.28
N ARG A 250 60.35 -8.12 -2.53
CA ARG A 250 60.57 -7.61 -1.17
C ARG A 250 60.52 -6.09 -1.10
N GLU A 251 61.06 -5.41 -2.11
CA GLU A 251 61.05 -3.94 -2.18
C GLU A 251 59.63 -3.36 -2.25
N ILE A 252 58.75 -3.96 -3.05
CA ILE A 252 57.37 -3.50 -3.23
C ILE A 252 56.53 -3.80 -2.00
N ARG A 253 56.75 -4.96 -1.35
CA ARG A 253 56.06 -5.32 -0.10
C ARG A 253 56.34 -4.32 1.02
N GLU A 254 57.59 -3.88 1.19
CA GLU A 254 57.94 -2.87 2.20
C GLU A 254 57.30 -1.50 1.92
N VAL A 255 57.21 -1.10 0.64
CA VAL A 255 56.51 0.15 0.24
C VAL A 255 55.02 0.06 0.57
N ILE A 256 54.37 -1.05 0.23
CA ILE A 256 52.94 -1.26 0.51
C ILE A 256 52.70 -1.26 2.03
N LYS A 257 53.56 -1.92 2.81
CA LYS A 257 53.47 -1.98 4.27
C LYS A 257 53.56 -0.60 4.93
N LYS A 258 54.48 0.26 4.46
CA LYS A 258 54.59 1.65 4.94
C LYS A 258 53.33 2.47 4.61
N LEU A 259 52.79 2.31 3.40
CA LEU A 259 51.57 3.01 3.01
C LEU A 259 50.37 2.54 3.85
N VAL A 260 50.21 1.24 4.04
CA VAL A 260 49.14 0.67 4.87
C VAL A 260 49.18 1.24 6.29
N LYS A 261 50.35 1.32 6.93
CA LYS A 261 50.49 1.94 8.26
C LYS A 261 50.05 3.40 8.31
N THR A 262 50.18 4.13 7.20
CA THR A 262 49.77 5.54 7.12
C THR A 262 48.26 5.68 6.90
N LEU A 263 47.64 4.68 6.25
CA LEU A 263 46.20 4.66 5.96
C LEU A 263 45.37 4.04 7.10
N ASP A 264 45.95 3.15 7.91
CA ASP A 264 45.28 2.47 9.02
C ASP A 264 45.30 3.33 10.30
N VAL A 265 44.65 4.50 10.24
CA VAL A 265 44.49 5.43 11.36
C VAL A 265 43.04 5.42 11.87
N PRO A 266 42.80 5.65 13.17
CA PRO A 266 41.44 5.78 13.69
C PRO A 266 40.76 7.00 13.06
N THR A 267 39.74 6.78 12.24
CA THR A 267 38.95 7.86 11.65
C THR A 267 38.11 8.54 12.74
N GLN A 268 38.21 9.87 12.85
CA GLN A 268 37.26 10.70 13.61
C GLN A 268 35.93 10.85 12.84
N GLU A 269 35.39 9.75 12.32
CA GLU A 269 34.08 9.78 11.68
C GLU A 269 33.03 10.08 12.74
N ALA A 270 32.26 11.13 12.49
CA ALA A 270 31.02 11.47 13.15
C ALA A 270 30.17 10.20 13.32
N ARG A 271 30.27 9.56 14.49
CA ARG A 271 29.44 8.40 14.83
C ARG A 271 28.00 8.83 14.62
N ARG A 272 27.31 8.19 13.68
CA ARG A 272 25.86 8.35 13.53
C ARG A 272 25.26 7.81 14.82
N MET A 273 24.77 8.73 15.64
CA MET A 273 24.13 8.37 16.91
C MET A 273 22.67 8.10 16.63
N ILE A 274 22.14 7.04 17.26
CA ILE A 274 20.71 6.79 17.30
C ILE A 274 20.19 7.59 18.49
N ASN A 275 19.36 8.60 18.21
CA ASN A 275 18.72 9.41 19.23
C ASN A 275 17.21 9.19 19.19
N VAL A 276 16.59 9.05 20.35
CA VAL A 276 15.14 9.00 20.50
C VAL A 276 14.65 10.39 20.93
N TYR A 277 13.66 10.93 20.23
CA TYR A 277 13.03 12.21 20.56
C TYR A 277 11.54 11.99 20.84
N PHE A 278 11.11 12.25 22.07
CA PHE A 278 9.70 12.14 22.47
C PHE A 278 8.93 13.39 22.05
N LEU A 279 7.79 13.20 21.38
CA LEU A 279 6.91 14.29 20.96
C LEU A 279 5.83 14.53 22.02
N GLU A 280 5.50 15.80 22.27
CA GLU A 280 4.51 16.18 23.29
C GLU A 280 3.11 16.42 22.70
N ASN A 281 3.02 16.98 21.49
CA ASN A 281 1.77 17.46 20.89
C ASN A 281 1.50 16.89 19.50
N ALA A 282 2.54 16.69 18.68
CA ALA A 282 2.42 16.14 17.33
C ALA A 282 2.43 14.60 17.32
N ASP A 283 1.77 14.01 16.33
CA ASP A 283 1.84 12.57 16.07
C ASP A 283 3.17 12.21 15.38
N ALA A 284 3.85 11.20 15.92
CA ALA A 284 5.15 10.76 15.42
C ALA A 284 5.10 10.24 13.99
N VAL A 285 4.01 9.56 13.60
CA VAL A 285 3.87 8.98 12.26
C VAL A 285 3.69 10.07 11.21
N GLU A 286 2.84 11.06 11.49
CA GLU A 286 2.65 12.22 10.62
C GLU A 286 3.93 13.05 10.51
N LEU A 287 4.58 13.34 11.64
CA LEU A 287 5.78 14.17 11.66
C LEU A 287 6.97 13.49 10.96
N ALA A 288 7.14 12.18 11.14
CA ALA A 288 8.16 11.41 10.44
C ALA A 288 7.98 11.47 8.92
N LYS A 289 6.75 11.37 8.41
CA LYS A 289 6.46 11.49 6.97
C LYS A 289 6.88 12.86 6.43
N VAL A 290 6.47 13.94 7.11
CA VAL A 290 6.83 15.32 6.71
C VAL A 290 8.34 15.52 6.70
N LEU A 291 9.05 15.06 7.73
CA LEU A 291 10.50 15.17 7.83
C LEU A 291 11.21 14.33 6.76
N GLN A 292 10.72 13.12 6.46
CA GLN A 292 11.26 12.28 5.39
C GLN A 292 11.06 12.90 4.00
N GLU A 293 9.88 13.47 3.73
CA GLU A 293 9.59 14.18 2.47
C GLU A 293 10.49 15.41 2.30
N MET A 294 10.67 16.21 3.36
CA MET A 294 11.60 17.33 3.38
C MET A 294 13.03 16.87 3.05
N LEU A 295 13.49 15.76 3.62
CA LEU A 295 14.83 15.20 3.37
C LEU A 295 14.98 14.60 1.96
N LYS A 296 13.93 14.00 1.39
CA LYS A 296 13.91 13.51 0.00
C LYS A 296 14.00 14.66 -1.00
N GLY A 297 13.27 15.75 -0.77
CA GLY A 297 13.31 16.95 -1.61
C GLY A 297 14.70 17.58 -1.69
N ILE A 298 15.46 17.56 -0.60
CA ILE A 298 16.84 18.04 -0.55
C ILE A 298 17.79 17.14 -1.38
N ARG A 299 17.60 15.81 -1.37
CA ARG A 299 18.43 14.87 -2.15
C ARG A 299 18.24 14.99 -3.67
N SER A 300 17.03 15.37 -4.12
CA SER A 300 16.71 15.47 -5.55
C SER A 300 17.34 16.67 -6.26
N LYS A 301 17.85 17.67 -5.52
CA LYS A 301 18.33 18.94 -6.10
C LYS A 301 19.81 18.95 -6.51
N GLN A 302 20.51 17.81 -6.42
CA GLN A 302 21.96 17.74 -6.65
C GLN A 302 22.40 16.72 -7.71
N THR A 303 21.48 16.01 -8.37
CA THR A 303 21.80 15.09 -9.49
C THR A 303 21.68 15.73 -10.88
N SER A 304 21.39 17.03 -10.98
CA SER A 304 21.33 17.75 -12.26
C SER A 304 21.98 19.13 -12.16
N THR A 305 23.31 19.19 -12.27
CA THR A 305 24.04 20.33 -12.86
C THR A 305 25.52 20.00 -12.95
N LYS A 306 25.98 19.63 -14.16
CA LYS A 306 27.38 19.84 -14.56
C LYS A 306 27.55 21.34 -14.80
N GLY A 307 28.10 22.06 -13.83
CA GLY A 307 28.43 23.48 -13.94
C GLY A 307 29.41 23.90 -12.84
N PRO A 308 30.29 24.90 -13.07
CA PRO A 308 31.42 25.21 -12.19
C PRO A 308 30.98 25.80 -10.85
N PRO A 309 31.82 25.71 -9.79
CA PRO A 309 31.38 25.88 -8.42
C PRO A 309 31.19 27.37 -8.08
N ARG A 310 29.99 27.74 -7.61
CA ARG A 310 29.76 28.99 -6.87
C ARG A 310 29.24 28.67 -5.47
N VAL A 311 30.00 29.17 -4.50
CA VAL A 311 29.69 29.53 -3.09
C VAL A 311 28.70 28.61 -2.36
N LYS A 312 29.23 27.77 -1.46
CA LYS A 312 28.47 27.01 -0.47
C LYS A 312 27.87 27.95 0.59
N THR A 313 26.59 28.22 0.49
CA THR A 313 25.80 28.76 1.61
C THR A 313 25.60 27.65 2.66
N LEU A 314 25.85 27.99 3.93
CA LEU A 314 25.88 27.09 5.08
C LEU A 314 24.50 26.52 5.46
N THR A 315 24.00 25.50 4.75
CA THR A 315 23.01 24.53 5.27
C THR A 315 23.14 23.18 4.55
N SER A 316 24.35 22.70 4.32
CA SER A 316 24.55 21.35 3.80
C SER A 316 24.44 20.38 4.97
N PHE A 317 23.27 19.76 5.17
CA PHE A 317 23.17 18.50 5.88
C PHE A 317 24.23 17.56 5.30
N GLU A 318 25.06 16.94 6.13
CA GLU A 318 26.10 16.05 5.64
C GLU A 318 25.41 14.90 4.87
N MET A 319 25.66 14.85 3.57
CA MET A 319 25.04 13.90 2.66
C MET A 319 25.45 12.48 3.05
N GLY A 320 24.58 11.82 3.81
CA GLY A 320 24.81 10.47 4.28
C GLY A 320 23.66 9.94 5.13
N LYS A 321 22.51 9.68 4.50
CA LYS A 321 21.43 8.82 5.01
C LYS A 321 20.94 9.14 6.44
N ILE A 322 20.45 10.36 6.68
CA ILE A 322 19.54 10.63 7.81
C ILE A 322 18.34 9.69 7.67
N THR A 323 18.11 8.87 8.70
CA THR A 323 16.96 7.98 8.80
C THR A 323 16.11 8.42 9.98
N ILE A 324 14.82 8.63 9.73
CA ILE A 324 13.84 9.00 10.75
C ILE A 324 12.77 7.92 10.72
N VAL A 325 12.52 7.27 11.85
CA VAL A 325 11.47 6.27 12.02
C VAL A 325 10.58 6.70 13.19
N ALA A 326 9.27 6.58 13.02
CA ALA A 326 8.32 6.83 14.10
C ALA A 326 8.10 5.56 14.93
N ASP A 327 8.15 5.68 16.24
CA ASP A 327 7.66 4.68 17.17
C ASP A 327 6.28 5.11 17.68
N LYS A 328 5.24 4.47 17.13
CA LYS A 328 3.83 4.78 17.43
C LYS A 328 3.45 4.59 18.92
N PRO A 329 3.76 3.47 19.60
CA PRO A 329 3.36 3.26 20.99
C PRO A 329 3.94 4.28 21.97
N THR A 330 5.15 4.79 21.74
CA THR A 330 5.79 5.79 22.61
C THR A 330 5.64 7.24 22.11
N ASN A 331 4.95 7.45 20.99
CA ASN A 331 4.88 8.73 20.27
C ASN A 331 6.24 9.42 20.15
N SER A 332 7.25 8.68 19.66
CA SER A 332 8.63 9.18 19.57
C SER A 332 9.23 9.01 18.17
N LEU A 333 10.25 9.81 17.87
CA LEU A 333 11.04 9.73 16.65
C LEU A 333 12.41 9.15 16.94
N ILE A 334 12.72 8.03 16.29
CA ILE A 334 14.06 7.44 16.27
C ILE A 334 14.81 8.08 15.10
N ILE A 335 15.81 8.89 15.42
CA ILE A 335 16.60 9.68 14.47
C ILE A 335 18.02 9.15 14.44
N VAL A 336 18.44 8.63 13.29
CA VAL A 336 19.80 8.19 13.02
C VAL A 336 20.47 9.24 12.15
N ALA A 337 21.36 10.04 12.74
CA ALA A 337 22.01 11.17 12.06
C ALA A 337 23.38 11.51 12.68
N SER A 338 24.15 12.38 12.01
CA SER A 338 25.34 12.99 12.60
C SER A 338 24.94 13.89 13.79
N PRO A 339 25.84 14.15 14.76
CA PRO A 339 25.54 15.02 15.89
C PRO A 339 25.10 16.44 15.50
N ASN A 340 25.63 16.98 14.39
CA ASN A 340 25.26 18.30 13.88
C ASN A 340 23.88 18.30 13.23
N ASP A 341 23.57 17.28 12.42
CA ASP A 341 22.25 17.15 11.77
C ASP A 341 21.14 16.91 12.78
N TYR A 342 21.40 16.10 13.82
CA TYR A 342 20.44 15.90 14.92
C TYR A 342 20.08 17.22 15.61
N LYS A 343 21.08 18.06 15.95
CA LYS A 343 20.83 19.39 16.55
C LYS A 343 19.96 20.27 15.66
N ASN A 344 20.16 20.22 14.34
CA ASN A 344 19.35 20.98 13.38
C ASN A 344 17.92 20.42 13.28
N LEU A 345 17.75 19.09 13.24
CA LEU A 345 16.44 18.43 13.24
C LEU A 345 15.65 18.76 14.51
N VAL A 346 16.28 18.72 15.69
CA VAL A 346 15.61 19.07 16.95
C VAL A 346 15.05 20.50 16.93
N LYS A 347 15.78 21.47 16.35
CA LYS A 347 15.28 22.85 16.22
C LYS A 347 14.03 22.93 15.35
N ILE A 348 13.95 22.12 14.29
CA ILE A 348 12.78 22.05 13.40
C ILE A 348 11.63 21.33 14.10
N ILE A 349 11.90 20.18 14.74
CA ILE A 349 10.91 19.40 15.49
C ILE A 349 10.26 20.26 16.56
N LYS A 350 11.03 21.02 17.35
CA LYS A 350 10.46 21.96 18.36
C LYS A 350 9.55 23.04 17.77
N LYS A 351 9.74 23.42 16.50
CA LYS A 351 8.86 24.39 15.82
C LYS A 351 7.59 23.75 15.26
N LEU A 352 7.60 22.44 15.01
CA LEU A 352 6.48 21.67 14.49
C LEU A 352 5.64 21.01 15.59
N ASP A 353 6.27 20.60 16.69
CA ASP A 353 5.66 20.00 17.87
C ASP A 353 5.02 21.07 18.77
N LYS A 354 3.98 21.72 18.24
CA LYS A 354 3.20 22.74 18.93
C LYS A 354 1.81 22.20 19.23
N LYS A 355 1.24 22.62 20.36
CA LYS A 355 -0.15 22.34 20.69
C LYS A 355 -1.06 22.87 19.58
N ARG A 356 -1.88 21.98 19.00
CA ARG A 356 -2.90 22.36 18.02
C ARG A 356 -3.98 23.20 18.71
N ARG A 357 -4.42 24.27 18.05
CA ARG A 357 -5.59 25.05 18.49
C ARG A 357 -6.84 24.19 18.29
N GLN A 358 -7.88 24.45 19.08
CA GLN A 358 -9.15 23.74 18.99
C GLN A 358 -10.26 24.73 18.62
N VAL A 359 -11.36 24.21 18.05
CA VAL A 359 -12.55 24.99 17.73
C VAL A 359 -13.76 24.33 18.37
N PHE A 360 -14.46 25.10 19.20
CA PHE A 360 -15.79 24.77 19.69
C PHE A 360 -16.82 25.36 18.74
N VAL A 361 -17.68 24.53 18.15
CA VAL A 361 -18.70 24.96 17.21
C VAL A 361 -20.07 24.72 17.84
N GLU A 362 -20.88 25.76 17.82
CA GLU A 362 -22.29 25.71 18.18
C GLU A 362 -23.13 25.95 16.94
N ALA A 363 -23.98 24.99 16.60
CA ALA A 363 -24.99 25.18 15.56
C ALA A 363 -26.36 25.37 16.23
N MET A 364 -27.15 26.31 15.71
CA MET A 364 -28.52 26.55 16.18
C MET A 364 -29.46 26.38 15.00
N ILE A 365 -30.34 25.39 15.09
CA ILE A 365 -31.32 25.08 14.07
C ILE A 365 -32.69 25.45 14.65
N VAL A 366 -33.39 26.33 13.94
CA VAL A 366 -34.71 26.83 14.32
C VAL A 366 -35.69 26.47 13.22
N GLU A 367 -36.68 25.63 13.53
CA GLU A 367 -37.78 25.32 12.62
C GLU A 367 -39.12 25.71 13.25
N ALA A 368 -39.87 26.56 12.56
CA ALA A 368 -41.23 26.91 12.94
C ALA A 368 -42.19 26.46 11.82
N SER A 369 -43.14 25.59 12.16
CA SER A 369 -44.19 25.12 11.27
C SER A 369 -45.55 25.51 11.82
N ILE A 370 -46.36 26.19 10.99
CA ILE A 370 -47.72 26.59 11.33
C ILE A 370 -48.67 25.98 10.31
N GLU A 371 -49.64 25.22 10.78
CA GLU A 371 -50.69 24.61 9.96
C GLU A 371 -52.05 25.20 10.35
N LYS A 372 -52.80 25.67 9.36
CA LYS A 372 -54.14 26.22 9.55
C LYS A 372 -55.09 25.49 8.62
N LEU A 373 -56.08 24.81 9.18
CA LEU A 373 -57.16 24.18 8.43
C LEU A 373 -58.47 24.89 8.76
N LYS A 374 -59.15 25.38 7.73
CA LYS A 374 -60.48 25.99 7.84
C LYS A 374 -61.46 25.19 7.00
N GLU A 375 -62.46 24.62 7.65
CA GLU A 375 -63.56 23.92 7.00
C GLU A 375 -64.86 24.70 7.26
N ILE A 376 -65.58 25.01 6.18
CA ILE A 376 -66.87 25.69 6.26
C ILE A 376 -67.77 25.22 5.13
N GLY A 377 -69.01 24.88 5.47
CA GLY A 377 -70.06 24.60 4.49
C GLY A 377 -71.06 23.58 4.97
N ALA A 378 -72.01 23.23 4.12
CA ALA A 378 -73.01 22.21 4.41
C ALA A 378 -72.83 20.96 3.55
N ARG A 379 -73.20 19.82 4.13
CA ARG A 379 -73.21 18.52 3.50
C ARG A 379 -74.63 18.00 3.43
N TRP A 380 -75.15 17.85 2.23
CA TRP A 380 -76.53 17.43 1.99
C TRP A 380 -76.59 15.97 1.56
N ARG A 381 -77.63 15.28 2.00
CA ARG A 381 -78.01 13.95 1.53
C ARG A 381 -79.53 13.93 1.40
N ALA A 382 -80.01 13.57 0.22
CA ALA A 382 -81.42 13.34 -0.06
C ALA A 382 -81.58 11.90 -0.56
N ILE A 383 -82.58 11.20 -0.07
CA ILE A 383 -82.97 9.88 -0.58
C ILE A 383 -84.36 10.06 -1.16
N ILE A 384 -84.50 9.84 -2.47
CA ILE A 384 -85.75 9.95 -3.20
C ILE A 384 -86.12 8.57 -3.76
N GLU A 385 -87.40 8.23 -3.78
CA GLU A 385 -87.88 6.94 -4.27
C GLU A 385 -88.44 7.10 -5.67
N LYS A 386 -88.01 6.26 -6.61
CA LYS A 386 -88.59 6.18 -7.96
C LYS A 386 -88.86 4.71 -8.26
N ASN A 387 -90.12 4.37 -8.58
CA ASN A 387 -90.55 3.00 -8.88
C ASN A 387 -90.23 1.97 -7.76
N LYS A 388 -90.40 2.35 -6.49
CA LYS A 388 -90.04 1.51 -5.32
C LYS A 388 -88.54 1.22 -5.15
N GLU A 389 -87.68 1.87 -5.94
CA GLU A 389 -86.24 1.81 -5.79
C GLU A 389 -85.70 3.12 -5.19
N PRO A 390 -84.91 3.05 -4.09
CA PRO A 390 -84.35 4.22 -3.45
C PRO A 390 -83.17 4.76 -4.27
N ILE A 391 -83.29 5.99 -4.77
CA ILE A 391 -82.20 6.75 -5.37
C ILE A 391 -81.63 7.68 -4.31
N THR A 392 -80.36 7.47 -3.95
CA THR A 392 -79.66 8.35 -3.01
C THR A 392 -78.95 9.46 -3.78
N ILE A 393 -79.42 10.70 -3.62
CA ILE A 393 -78.76 11.91 -4.10
C ILE A 393 -77.91 12.46 -2.95
N THR A 394 -76.61 12.20 -2.99
CA THR A 394 -75.68 12.88 -2.07
C THR A 394 -75.20 14.19 -2.69
N GLY A 395 -75.06 15.24 -1.89
CA GLY A 395 -74.54 16.56 -2.32
C GLY A 395 -73.04 16.57 -2.64
N PHE A 396 -72.44 15.42 -2.92
CA PHE A 396 -71.02 15.23 -3.20
C PHE A 396 -70.85 14.32 -4.41
N GLY A 397 -69.81 14.58 -5.24
CA GLY A 397 -69.60 14.00 -6.57
C GLY A 397 -69.57 12.47 -6.67
N ALA A 398 -69.46 11.99 -7.92
CA ALA A 398 -69.62 10.60 -8.38
C ALA A 398 -69.33 9.54 -7.31
N ILE A 399 -70.38 8.79 -6.97
CA ILE A 399 -70.31 7.66 -6.07
C ILE A 399 -69.75 6.49 -6.89
N ASP A 400 -68.55 6.04 -6.54
CA ASP A 400 -67.99 4.80 -7.07
C ASP A 400 -68.99 3.65 -6.79
N PRO A 401 -69.36 2.82 -7.79
CA PRO A 401 -70.39 1.79 -7.64
C PRO A 401 -70.20 0.86 -6.43
N GLN A 402 -68.95 0.59 -6.02
CA GLN A 402 -68.67 -0.25 -4.84
C GLN A 402 -69.04 0.43 -3.51
N THR A 403 -69.02 1.75 -3.45
CA THR A 403 -69.40 2.52 -2.25
C THR A 403 -70.91 2.50 -2.05
N LEU A 404 -71.69 2.42 -3.14
CA LEU A 404 -73.15 2.30 -3.09
C LEU A 404 -73.57 0.96 -2.46
N GLN A 405 -72.83 -0.11 -2.74
CA GLN A 405 -73.11 -1.45 -2.22
C GLN A 405 -72.82 -1.57 -0.71
N ASN A 406 -71.73 -0.97 -0.23
CA ASN A 406 -71.40 -0.92 1.20
C ASN A 406 -72.34 -0.02 2.01
N ILE A 407 -72.92 1.02 1.40
CA ILE A 407 -73.94 1.86 2.05
C ILE A 407 -75.27 1.10 2.18
N ILE A 408 -75.60 0.21 1.25
CA ILE A 408 -76.83 -0.61 1.33
C ILE A 408 -76.67 -1.74 2.36
N TYR A 409 -75.51 -2.40 2.44
CA TYR A 409 -75.27 -3.48 3.40
C TYR A 409 -74.79 -3.02 4.80
N GLY A 410 -74.30 -1.79 4.94
CA GLY A 410 -73.74 -1.25 6.20
C GLY A 410 -74.76 -0.66 7.18
N LEU A 411 -76.05 -0.95 7.03
CA LEU A 411 -77.14 -0.32 7.82
C LEU A 411 -77.39 -0.94 9.21
N THR A 412 -76.45 -1.69 9.79
CA THR A 412 -76.58 -2.30 11.13
C THR A 412 -75.52 -1.87 12.14
N GLY A 413 -74.67 -0.89 11.84
CA GLY A 413 -73.59 -0.46 12.75
C GLY A 413 -73.50 1.04 12.99
N LEU A 414 -73.62 1.46 14.26
CA LEU A 414 -73.31 2.80 14.75
C LEU A 414 -71.84 3.14 14.45
N THR A 415 -71.58 4.05 13.50
CA THR A 415 -70.23 4.60 13.26
C THR A 415 -70.13 6.02 13.81
N VAL A 416 -68.96 6.33 14.38
CA VAL A 416 -68.64 7.61 15.01
C VAL A 416 -68.66 8.71 13.94
N GLY A 417 -69.57 9.67 14.11
CA GLY A 417 -70.05 10.60 13.07
C GLY A 417 -71.55 10.44 12.75
N GLY A 418 -72.21 9.49 13.42
CA GLY A 418 -73.56 9.01 13.17
C GLY A 418 -74.63 10.08 12.93
N MET A 419 -75.09 10.13 11.67
CA MET A 419 -76.47 10.48 11.39
C MET A 419 -77.25 9.15 11.42
N MET A 420 -78.24 9.04 12.31
CA MET A 420 -79.20 7.93 12.31
C MET A 420 -79.77 7.73 10.90
N ASN A 421 -80.07 6.48 10.53
CA ASN A 421 -80.89 6.20 9.35
C ASN A 421 -82.28 6.76 9.60
N PHE A 422 -82.61 7.88 8.96
CA PHE A 422 -83.97 8.46 8.98
C PHE A 422 -84.90 7.81 7.93
N ARG A 423 -84.42 6.81 7.18
CA ARG A 423 -85.13 6.23 6.04
C ARG A 423 -86.17 5.20 6.44
N ASP A 424 -85.81 4.25 7.31
CA ASP A 424 -86.57 3.02 7.50
C ASP A 424 -87.25 3.04 8.87
N ILE A 425 -88.57 3.30 8.88
CA ILE A 425 -89.42 3.15 10.07
C ILE A 425 -90.03 1.73 10.01
N PHE A 426 -89.71 0.89 10.99
CA PHE A 426 -90.30 -0.44 11.09
C PHE A 426 -91.72 -0.33 11.64
N ILE A 427 -92.70 -0.59 10.79
CA ILE A 427 -94.11 -0.64 11.20
C ILE A 427 -94.47 -2.11 11.32
N THR A 428 -94.93 -2.50 12.50
CA THR A 428 -95.42 -3.85 12.76
C THR A 428 -96.94 -3.75 12.80
N THR A 429 -97.61 -4.26 11.77
CA THR A 429 -99.07 -4.26 11.68
C THR A 429 -99.61 -5.65 12.02
N LEU A 430 -100.67 -5.67 12.83
CA LEU A 430 -101.38 -6.90 13.18
C LEU A 430 -102.61 -6.97 12.29
N ASP A 431 -102.71 -7.99 11.44
CA ASP A 431 -103.93 -8.19 10.66
C ASP A 431 -105.04 -8.68 11.61
N PRO A 432 -106.11 -7.89 11.84
CA PRO A 432 -107.11 -8.22 12.84
C PRO A 432 -107.94 -9.47 12.49
N SER A 433 -107.88 -9.92 11.24
CA SER A 433 -108.67 -11.04 10.74
C SER A 433 -107.94 -12.39 10.79
N THR A 434 -106.60 -12.37 10.72
CA THR A 434 -105.76 -13.59 10.68
C THR A 434 -104.78 -13.69 11.85
N GLY A 435 -104.52 -12.59 12.58
CA GLY A 435 -103.59 -12.55 13.72
C GLY A 435 -102.11 -12.60 13.35
N GLU A 436 -101.76 -12.59 12.05
CA GLU A 436 -100.37 -12.55 11.61
C GLU A 436 -99.75 -11.16 11.80
N ILE A 437 -98.50 -11.16 12.27
CA ILE A 437 -97.69 -9.97 12.48
C ILE A 437 -96.86 -9.73 11.20
N THR A 438 -97.25 -8.76 10.39
CA THR A 438 -96.45 -8.32 9.24
C THR A 438 -95.53 -7.17 9.63
N LYS A 439 -94.24 -7.27 9.27
CA LYS A 439 -93.25 -6.21 9.48
C LYS A 439 -93.01 -5.52 8.14
N GLU A 440 -93.60 -4.35 7.96
CA GLU A 440 -93.37 -3.52 6.79
C GLU A 440 -92.40 -2.38 7.13
N THR A 441 -91.41 -2.20 6.25
CA THR A 441 -90.48 -1.09 6.35
C THR A 441 -91.03 0.07 5.53
N LEU A 442 -91.48 1.14 6.20
CA LEU A 442 -91.89 2.37 5.52
C LEU A 442 -90.64 3.21 5.23
N SER A 443 -90.24 3.24 3.96
CA SER A 443 -89.15 4.07 3.45
C SER A 443 -89.66 5.49 3.20
N VAL A 444 -89.25 6.46 4.02
CA VAL A 444 -89.69 7.86 3.89
C VAL A 444 -88.63 8.66 3.12
N PRO A 445 -88.99 9.42 2.07
CA PRO A 445 -88.04 10.28 1.38
C PRO A 445 -87.48 11.30 2.37
N THR A 446 -86.19 11.16 2.69
CA THR A 446 -85.56 12.00 3.73
C THR A 446 -84.53 12.95 3.13
N PHE A 447 -84.54 14.18 3.64
CA PHE A 447 -83.51 15.18 3.40
C PHE A 447 -82.77 15.48 4.69
N ALA A 448 -81.44 15.38 4.65
CA ALA A 448 -80.58 15.67 5.80
C ALA A 448 -79.42 16.57 5.40
N ALA A 449 -79.07 17.48 6.30
CA ALA A 449 -78.03 18.49 6.11
C ALA A 449 -77.10 18.52 7.33
N ILE A 450 -75.80 18.39 7.11
CA ILE A 450 -74.78 18.55 8.14
C ILE A 450 -73.99 19.82 7.85
N PHE A 451 -74.05 20.79 8.76
CA PHE A 451 -73.20 21.97 8.69
C PHE A 451 -71.87 21.67 9.38
N SER A 452 -70.77 21.86 8.66
CA SER A 452 -69.42 21.78 9.22
C SER A 452 -68.82 23.18 9.29
N LEU A 453 -68.41 23.58 10.49
CA LEU A 453 -67.61 24.76 10.74
C LEU A 453 -66.48 24.37 11.68
N SER A 454 -65.27 24.20 11.12
CA SER A 454 -64.09 23.83 11.89
C SER A 454 -62.94 24.79 11.57
N LEU A 455 -62.26 25.24 12.62
CA LEU A 455 -61.04 26.04 12.53
C LEU A 455 -59.97 25.36 13.37
N PHE A 456 -59.07 24.65 12.69
CA PHE A 456 -57.93 24.01 13.31
C PHE A 456 -56.66 24.84 13.06
N LYS A 457 -55.88 25.05 14.11
CA LYS A 457 -54.59 25.74 14.06
C LYS A 457 -53.59 24.95 14.87
N ASP A 458 -52.52 24.53 14.23
CA ASP A 458 -51.40 23.86 14.86
C ASP A 458 -50.12 24.66 14.64
N ALA A 459 -49.24 24.66 15.63
CA ALA A 459 -47.98 25.38 15.62
C ALA A 459 -46.90 24.57 16.33
N VAL A 460 -45.88 24.19 15.59
CA VAL A 460 -44.75 23.40 16.05
C VAL A 460 -43.49 24.25 15.94
N ASN A 461 -42.70 24.30 17.01
CA ASN A 461 -41.41 24.97 17.04
C ASN A 461 -40.32 24.01 17.52
N ILE A 462 -39.26 23.87 16.76
CA ILE A 462 -38.13 22.99 17.05
C ILE A 462 -36.89 23.88 17.15
N LEU A 463 -36.23 23.83 18.31
CA LEU A 463 -34.93 24.46 18.55
C LEU A 463 -33.93 23.36 18.89
N SER A 464 -32.94 23.18 18.04
CA SER A 464 -31.86 22.21 18.24
C SER A 464 -30.51 22.93 18.29
N THR A 465 -29.73 22.69 19.33
CA THR A 465 -28.41 23.32 19.52
C THR A 465 -27.28 22.29 19.66
N PRO A 466 -26.96 21.51 18.62
CA PRO A 466 -25.80 20.61 18.68
C PRO A 466 -24.50 21.41 18.83
N GLN A 467 -23.65 20.94 19.73
CA GLN A 467 -22.38 21.57 20.09
C GLN A 467 -21.26 20.53 19.99
N LEU A 468 -20.11 20.91 19.43
CA LEU A 468 -18.99 20.00 19.23
C LEU A 468 -17.65 20.73 19.40
N LEU A 469 -16.67 20.07 20.03
CA LEU A 469 -15.29 20.55 20.16
C LEU A 469 -14.38 19.63 19.35
N THR A 470 -13.53 20.20 18.50
CA THR A 470 -12.53 19.43 17.73
C THR A 470 -11.24 20.21 17.54
N SER A 471 -10.15 19.53 17.18
CA SER A 471 -8.87 20.16 16.86
C SER A 471 -8.88 20.81 15.47
N ASP A 472 -7.97 21.76 15.26
CA ASP A 472 -7.77 22.35 13.93
C ASP A 472 -7.38 21.28 12.88
N ASN A 473 -8.05 21.32 11.73
CA ASN A 473 -7.96 20.35 10.62
C ASN A 473 -8.39 18.92 10.96
N GLU A 474 -9.11 18.70 12.08
CA GLU A 474 -9.61 17.39 12.48
C GLU A 474 -11.14 17.33 12.34
N GLU A 475 -11.61 16.35 11.57
CA GLU A 475 -13.04 16.10 11.36
C GLU A 475 -13.66 15.54 12.63
N ALA A 476 -14.81 16.08 13.03
CA ALA A 476 -15.59 15.56 14.14
C ALA A 476 -17.08 15.48 13.79
N GLU A 477 -17.75 14.50 14.36
CA GLU A 477 -19.17 14.21 14.12
C GLU A 477 -19.90 13.97 15.44
N ILE A 478 -21.12 14.50 15.54
CA ILE A 478 -22.09 14.19 16.59
C ILE A 478 -23.39 13.73 15.93
N VAL A 479 -23.90 12.58 16.38
CA VAL A 479 -25.18 12.01 15.96
C VAL A 479 -26.05 11.83 17.19
N VAL A 480 -27.24 12.44 17.18
CA VAL A 480 -28.24 12.33 18.26
C VAL A 480 -29.55 11.93 17.63
N GLY A 481 -30.03 10.72 17.90
CA GLY A 481 -31.19 10.18 17.21
C GLY A 481 -31.59 8.78 17.66
N GLU A 482 -32.50 8.20 16.89
CA GLU A 482 -33.00 6.83 17.04
C GLU A 482 -32.51 5.98 15.86
N ASN A 483 -32.32 4.68 16.08
CA ASN A 483 -31.90 3.75 15.03
C ASN A 483 -33.10 2.90 14.56
N VAL A 484 -33.65 3.26 13.40
CA VAL A 484 -34.93 2.73 12.91
C VAL A 484 -34.74 1.64 11.84
N PRO A 485 -35.49 0.52 11.90
CA PRO A 485 -35.43 -0.52 10.89
C PRO A 485 -36.27 -0.17 9.65
N LEU A 486 -35.69 -0.38 8.47
CA LEU A 486 -36.35 -0.29 7.18
C LEU A 486 -36.26 -1.65 6.46
N ILE A 487 -37.39 -2.13 5.94
CA ILE A 487 -37.45 -3.38 5.16
C ILE A 487 -37.02 -3.06 3.72
N THR A 488 -35.90 -3.62 3.26
CA THR A 488 -35.36 -3.34 1.91
C THR A 488 -35.70 -4.41 0.89
N ARG A 489 -35.96 -5.65 1.33
CA ARG A 489 -36.31 -6.77 0.45
C ARG A 489 -37.19 -7.79 1.15
N GLU A 490 -38.12 -8.34 0.40
CA GLU A 490 -38.88 -9.54 0.78
C GLU A 490 -38.41 -10.72 -0.08
N GLU A 491 -38.00 -11.82 0.55
CA GLU A 491 -37.63 -13.05 -0.14
C GLU A 491 -38.55 -14.19 0.30
N VAL A 492 -39.06 -14.97 -0.66
CA VAL A 492 -39.88 -16.16 -0.35
C VAL A 492 -38.95 -17.27 0.14
N ASN A 493 -39.27 -17.86 1.28
CA ASN A 493 -38.51 -18.97 1.84
C ASN A 493 -38.57 -20.20 0.89
N PRO A 494 -37.44 -20.63 0.31
CA PRO A 494 -37.43 -21.78 -0.61
C PRO A 494 -37.77 -23.11 0.10
N ALA A 495 -37.65 -23.19 1.44
CA ALA A 495 -37.99 -24.37 2.23
C ALA A 495 -39.47 -24.43 2.66
N ARG A 496 -40.20 -23.31 2.61
CA ARG A 496 -41.64 -23.23 2.92
C ARG A 496 -42.32 -22.21 1.97
N PRO A 497 -42.82 -22.67 0.82
CA PRO A 497 -43.57 -21.81 -0.11
C PRO A 497 -44.73 -21.12 0.62
N GLY A 498 -44.72 -19.78 0.66
CA GLY A 498 -45.70 -18.95 1.37
C GLY A 498 -45.19 -18.21 2.61
N SER A 499 -43.97 -18.51 3.09
CA SER A 499 -43.32 -17.72 4.15
C SER A 499 -42.42 -16.65 3.53
N LEU A 500 -42.62 -15.38 3.89
CA LEU A 500 -41.77 -14.26 3.48
C LEU A 500 -40.70 -13.98 4.56
N PHE A 501 -39.47 -13.72 4.13
CA PHE A 501 -38.40 -13.16 4.97
C PHE A 501 -38.18 -11.69 4.59
N HIS A 502 -38.10 -10.82 5.59
CA HIS A 502 -37.76 -9.42 5.41
C HIS A 502 -36.27 -9.21 5.71
N ILE A 503 -35.53 -8.66 4.75
CA ILE A 503 -34.19 -8.14 4.99
C ILE A 503 -34.35 -6.73 5.54
N ILE A 504 -33.86 -6.51 6.76
CA ILE A 504 -34.00 -5.26 7.49
C ILE A 504 -32.66 -4.54 7.51
N GLU A 505 -32.63 -3.28 7.09
CA GLU A 505 -31.51 -2.38 7.23
C GLU A 505 -31.81 -1.30 8.27
N ARG A 506 -30.80 -0.90 9.04
CA ARG A 506 -30.95 0.07 10.13
C ARG A 506 -30.45 1.45 9.71
N TYR A 507 -31.25 2.48 9.96
CA TYR A 507 -30.94 3.86 9.62
C TYR A 507 -30.98 4.75 10.87
N ASP A 508 -29.95 5.56 11.06
CA ASP A 508 -29.94 6.57 12.14
C ASP A 508 -30.77 7.78 11.72
N VAL A 509 -31.82 8.07 12.48
CA VAL A 509 -32.69 9.22 12.27
C VAL A 509 -32.59 10.18 13.45
N GLY A 510 -32.30 11.45 13.18
CA GLY A 510 -32.12 12.47 14.20
C GLY A 510 -31.27 13.62 13.70
N ILE A 511 -30.49 14.22 14.59
CA ILE A 511 -29.61 15.35 14.28
C ILE A 511 -28.20 14.79 14.09
N LYS A 512 -27.66 14.94 12.87
CA LYS A 512 -26.26 14.67 12.55
C LYS A 512 -25.57 15.99 12.21
N LEU A 513 -24.51 16.31 12.95
CA LEU A 513 -23.64 17.45 12.66
C LEU A 513 -22.21 16.93 12.51
N LYS A 514 -21.64 17.16 11.34
CA LYS A 514 -20.28 16.80 10.97
C LYS A 514 -19.55 18.07 10.54
N ILE A 515 -18.40 18.32 11.13
CA ILE A 515 -17.63 19.54 10.91
C ILE A 515 -16.14 19.26 10.77
N THR A 516 -15.48 20.01 9.90
CA THR A 516 -14.02 20.05 9.82
C THR A 516 -13.58 21.51 9.86
N PRO A 517 -13.05 21.99 11.00
CA PRO A 517 -12.62 23.37 11.11
C PRO A 517 -11.18 23.55 10.60
N ARG A 518 -10.92 24.74 10.07
CA ARG A 518 -9.59 25.22 9.74
C ARG A 518 -9.40 26.66 10.19
N ILE A 519 -8.47 26.88 11.11
CA ILE A 519 -8.15 28.18 11.67
C ILE A 519 -7.18 28.91 10.75
N THR A 520 -7.46 30.18 10.48
CA THR A 520 -6.59 31.09 9.72
C THR A 520 -5.90 32.07 10.67
N GLU A 521 -4.83 32.74 10.20
CA GLU A 521 -4.08 33.70 11.01
C GLU A 521 -4.92 34.93 11.46
N GLY A 522 -5.96 35.31 10.71
CA GLY A 522 -6.84 36.44 11.04
C GLY A 522 -7.94 36.16 12.07
N GLU A 523 -7.83 35.08 12.86
CA GLU A 523 -8.91 34.58 13.75
C GLU A 523 -10.21 34.21 13.05
N TYR A 524 -10.17 33.94 11.74
CA TYR A 524 -11.28 33.34 11.02
C TYR A 524 -11.17 31.82 11.06
N VAL A 525 -12.30 31.16 11.19
CA VAL A 525 -12.46 29.72 11.10
C VAL A 525 -13.20 29.41 9.81
N LYS A 526 -12.53 28.71 8.90
CA LYS A 526 -13.20 28.04 7.78
C LYS A 526 -13.81 26.74 8.31
N LEU A 527 -15.10 26.55 8.11
CA LEU A 527 -15.83 25.37 8.55
C LEU A 527 -16.39 24.66 7.32
N ASP A 528 -15.96 23.42 7.10
CA ASP A 528 -16.65 22.50 6.20
C ASP A 528 -17.72 21.77 7.02
N ILE A 529 -19.00 22.03 6.74
CA ILE A 529 -20.14 21.57 7.53
C ILE A 529 -21.00 20.64 6.69
N TYR A 530 -21.35 19.52 7.30
CA TYR A 530 -22.45 18.65 6.88
C TYR A 530 -23.43 18.51 8.04
N GLN A 531 -24.65 18.98 7.83
CA GLN A 531 -25.71 18.94 8.82
C GLN A 531 -26.92 18.22 8.24
N GLU A 532 -27.52 17.35 9.02
CA GLU A 532 -28.73 16.61 8.67
C GLU A 532 -29.68 16.58 9.87
N ILE A 533 -30.96 16.81 9.59
CA ILE A 533 -32.07 16.57 10.50
C ILE A 533 -32.98 15.55 9.83
N SER A 534 -33.15 14.42 10.48
CA SER A 534 -34.09 13.40 10.09
C SER A 534 -35.04 13.05 11.22
N SER A 535 -36.26 12.66 10.85
CA SER A 535 -37.31 12.26 11.79
C SER A 535 -38.21 11.23 11.13
N VAL A 536 -38.77 10.32 11.92
CA VAL A 536 -39.80 9.39 11.44
C VAL A 536 -41.13 10.14 11.29
N LYS A 537 -41.77 10.00 10.13
CA LYS A 537 -43.15 10.45 9.94
C LYS A 537 -44.08 9.39 10.54
N ALA A 538 -44.98 9.80 11.43
CA ALA A 538 -46.03 8.92 11.94
C ALA A 538 -46.99 8.56 10.79
N GLU A 539 -47.12 7.27 10.49
CA GLU A 539 -47.97 6.72 9.43
C GLU A 539 -48.96 5.68 10.02
N PRO A 540 -50.12 5.44 9.37
CA PRO A 540 -51.04 4.36 9.74
C PRO A 540 -50.36 2.99 9.81
N THR A 541 -50.76 2.16 10.77
CA THR A 541 -50.13 0.86 11.09
C THR A 541 -49.99 -0.09 9.89
N GLU A 542 -50.91 -0.02 8.92
CA GLU A 542 -50.93 -0.87 7.71
C GLU A 542 -49.76 -0.61 6.74
N ILE A 543 -49.19 0.60 6.69
CA ILE A 543 -48.07 0.95 5.78
C ILE A 543 -46.72 0.53 6.38
N VAL A 544 -46.61 0.59 7.70
CA VAL A 544 -45.37 0.27 8.45
C VAL A 544 -45.00 -1.21 8.31
N THR A 545 -45.99 -2.09 8.16
CA THR A 545 -45.79 -3.55 8.08
C THR A 545 -45.28 -4.05 6.73
N THR A 546 -45.39 -3.27 5.64
CA THR A 546 -45.04 -3.73 4.28
C THR A 546 -43.79 -3.04 3.72
N ILE A 547 -43.58 -1.75 3.99
CA ILE A 547 -42.45 -0.98 3.44
C ILE A 547 -41.61 -0.25 4.50
N GLY A 548 -42.01 -0.32 5.78
CA GLY A 548 -41.36 0.43 6.86
C GLY A 548 -41.78 1.91 6.93
N PRO A 549 -41.27 2.65 7.93
CA PRO A 549 -41.67 4.03 8.18
C PRO A 549 -41.13 5.02 7.13
N THR A 550 -41.90 6.08 6.81
CA THR A 550 -41.38 7.18 5.98
C THR A 550 -40.46 8.08 6.79
N LEU A 551 -39.26 8.38 6.26
CA LEU A 551 -38.29 9.28 6.89
C LEU A 551 -38.35 10.68 6.26
N ILE A 552 -38.47 11.71 7.08
CA ILE A 552 -38.29 13.10 6.66
C ILE A 552 -36.82 13.43 6.84
N LYS A 553 -36.14 13.92 5.79
CA LYS A 553 -34.72 14.29 5.83
C LYS A 553 -34.53 15.69 5.30
N ARG A 554 -33.81 16.53 6.06
CA ARG A 554 -33.35 17.86 5.66
C ARG A 554 -31.84 17.88 5.83
N SER A 555 -31.08 18.23 4.80
CA SER A 555 -29.61 18.24 4.87
C SER A 555 -29.01 19.48 4.21
N THR A 556 -27.89 19.93 4.77
CA THR A 556 -27.10 21.06 4.29
C THR A 556 -25.63 20.67 4.26
N LYS A 557 -24.96 20.84 3.11
CA LYS A 557 -23.50 20.67 2.97
C LYS A 557 -22.91 21.96 2.43
N THR A 558 -22.06 22.63 3.21
CA THR A 558 -21.51 23.93 2.83
C THR A 558 -20.14 24.17 3.46
N SER A 559 -19.41 25.13 2.93
CA SER A 559 -18.13 25.61 3.46
C SER A 559 -18.25 27.11 3.71
N VAL A 560 -18.05 27.54 4.96
CA VAL A 560 -18.20 28.96 5.34
C VAL A 560 -16.96 29.43 6.11
N ILE A 561 -16.63 30.72 5.97
CA ILE A 561 -15.55 31.36 6.74
C ILE A 561 -16.21 32.34 7.71
N VAL A 562 -15.98 32.14 8.99
CA VAL A 562 -16.64 32.90 10.06
C VAL A 562 -15.58 33.38 11.04
N LYS A 563 -15.72 34.60 11.53
CA LYS A 563 -14.82 35.13 12.55
C LYS A 563 -15.09 34.47 13.90
N ASN A 564 -14.04 34.33 14.72
CA ASN A 564 -14.15 33.79 16.07
C ASN A 564 -15.23 34.51 16.91
N GLY A 565 -16.24 33.76 17.37
CA GLY A 565 -17.35 34.22 18.20
C GLY A 565 -18.51 34.89 17.47
N GLU A 566 -18.45 35.01 16.14
CA GLU A 566 -19.55 35.55 15.34
C GLU A 566 -20.49 34.44 14.86
N THR A 567 -21.78 34.76 14.78
CA THR A 567 -22.81 33.85 14.28
C THR A 567 -23.11 34.16 12.82
N VAL A 568 -23.07 33.13 11.98
CA VAL A 568 -23.46 33.22 10.56
C VAL A 568 -24.69 32.36 10.28
N VAL A 569 -25.53 32.78 9.33
CA VAL A 569 -26.60 31.96 8.76
C VAL A 569 -26.01 31.12 7.62
N ILE A 570 -26.03 29.80 7.75
CA ILE A 570 -25.49 28.89 6.73
C ILE A 570 -26.54 28.38 5.74
N GLY A 571 -27.82 28.54 6.08
CA GLY A 571 -28.92 28.10 5.24
C GLY A 571 -30.29 28.37 5.86
N GLY A 572 -31.33 28.22 5.04
CA GLY A 572 -32.72 28.32 5.46
C GLY A 572 -33.69 27.92 4.37
N LEU A 573 -34.92 27.59 4.76
CA LEU A 573 -36.03 27.26 3.87
C LEU A 573 -37.29 27.94 4.37
N MET A 574 -37.95 28.71 3.52
CA MET A 574 -39.28 29.24 3.79
C MET A 574 -40.24 28.71 2.74
N GLN A 575 -41.22 27.92 3.19
CA GLN A 575 -42.22 27.30 2.32
C GLN A 575 -43.61 27.67 2.81
N GLU A 576 -44.49 28.07 1.90
CA GLU A 576 -45.92 28.21 2.15
C GLU A 576 -46.69 27.37 1.13
N LYS A 577 -47.48 26.40 1.61
CA LYS A 577 -48.41 25.62 0.80
C LYS A 577 -49.84 25.98 1.19
N LYS A 578 -50.63 26.44 0.22
CA LYS A 578 -52.06 26.72 0.39
C LYS A 578 -52.87 25.83 -0.54
N GLU A 579 -53.74 25.03 0.03
CA GLU A 579 -54.63 24.12 -0.67
C GLU A 579 -56.08 24.50 -0.39
N LYS A 580 -56.85 24.80 -1.43
CA LYS A 580 -58.26 25.14 -1.33
C LYS A 580 -59.07 24.11 -2.10
N LYS A 581 -59.74 23.22 -1.39
CA LYS A 581 -60.70 22.26 -1.95
C LYS A 581 -62.11 22.84 -1.80
N THR A 582 -62.76 23.11 -2.94
CA THR A 582 -64.17 23.55 -2.95
C THR A 582 -65.00 22.49 -3.63
N ILE A 583 -65.98 21.95 -2.91
CA ILE A 583 -66.99 21.06 -3.46
C ILE A 583 -68.30 21.84 -3.44
N LYS A 584 -69.03 21.89 -4.56
CA LYS A 584 -70.28 22.65 -4.65
C LYS A 584 -71.29 21.91 -5.53
N ILE A 585 -72.57 22.13 -5.27
CA ILE A 585 -73.63 21.73 -6.20
C ILE A 585 -73.61 22.71 -7.38
N PRO A 586 -73.58 22.23 -8.65
CA PRO A 586 -73.67 23.10 -9.82
C PRO A 586 -74.90 24.03 -9.73
N PHE A 587 -74.77 25.27 -10.21
CA PHE A 587 -75.76 26.36 -10.12
C PHE A 587 -76.05 26.88 -8.70
N LEU A 588 -76.50 26.02 -7.77
CA LEU A 588 -76.91 26.40 -6.41
C LEU A 588 -75.74 26.90 -5.55
N GLY A 589 -74.54 26.36 -5.73
CA GLY A 589 -73.34 26.76 -4.98
C GLY A 589 -72.76 28.11 -5.39
N ASP A 590 -73.19 28.66 -6.53
CA ASP A 590 -72.66 29.92 -7.10
C ASP A 590 -73.55 31.14 -6.80
N ILE A 591 -74.74 30.94 -6.20
CA ILE A 591 -75.62 32.02 -5.78
C ILE A 591 -74.90 32.90 -4.72
N PRO A 592 -74.83 34.23 -4.89
CA PRO A 592 -74.28 35.13 -3.87
C PRO A 592 -75.00 34.95 -2.53
N LEU A 593 -74.26 35.02 -1.42
CA LEU A 593 -74.77 34.82 -0.06
C LEU A 593 -75.25 33.38 0.21
N LEU A 594 -76.34 32.94 -0.43
CA LEU A 594 -77.01 31.65 -0.23
C LEU A 594 -76.20 30.44 -0.72
N GLY A 595 -75.31 30.61 -1.70
CA GLY A 595 -74.47 29.52 -2.22
C GLY A 595 -73.51 28.93 -1.19
N HIS A 596 -73.26 29.60 -0.05
CA HIS A 596 -72.51 29.03 1.07
C HIS A 596 -73.21 27.85 1.76
N LEU A 597 -74.54 27.78 1.65
CA LEU A 597 -75.31 26.63 2.10
C LEU A 597 -75.10 25.44 1.16
N PHE A 598 -74.81 25.65 -0.12
CA PHE A 598 -74.70 24.59 -1.14
C PHE A 598 -73.26 24.30 -1.57
N LYS A 599 -72.27 24.76 -0.80
CA LYS A 599 -70.85 24.46 -1.02
C LYS A 599 -70.12 24.14 0.27
N TYR A 600 -69.13 23.27 0.16
CA TYR A 600 -68.16 22.91 1.18
C TYR A 600 -66.78 23.41 0.76
N GLN A 601 -66.13 24.16 1.63
CA GLN A 601 -64.77 24.66 1.41
C GLN A 601 -63.86 24.16 2.53
N SER A 602 -62.77 23.50 2.14
CA SER A 602 -61.65 23.17 3.00
C SER A 602 -60.42 23.94 2.51
N ILE A 603 -59.88 24.80 3.38
CA ILE A 603 -58.70 25.61 3.12
C ILE A 603 -57.62 25.16 4.10
N SER A 604 -56.60 24.46 3.60
CA SER A 604 -55.39 24.15 4.34
C SER A 604 -54.28 25.13 3.96
N LYS A 605 -53.64 25.75 4.96
CA LYS A 605 -52.46 26.61 4.78
C LYS A 605 -51.38 26.13 5.74
N LYS A 606 -50.29 25.62 5.16
CA LYS A 606 -49.10 25.16 5.87
C LYS A 606 -47.93 26.08 5.57
N LYS A 607 -47.30 26.64 6.60
CA LYS A 607 -46.12 27.50 6.47
C LYS A 607 -44.99 26.94 7.32
N THR A 608 -43.82 26.73 6.72
CA THR A 608 -42.64 26.17 7.37
C THR A 608 -41.46 27.09 7.14
N ASN A 609 -40.81 27.51 8.22
CA ASN A 609 -39.63 28.36 8.23
C ASN A 609 -38.51 27.63 8.95
N LEU A 610 -37.39 27.38 8.26
CA LEU A 610 -36.17 26.78 8.81
C LEU A 610 -35.02 27.78 8.66
N LEU A 611 -34.25 27.98 9.72
CA LEU A 611 -33.00 28.72 9.71
C LEU A 611 -31.92 27.94 10.45
N ILE A 612 -30.71 27.94 9.90
CA ILE A 612 -29.55 27.25 10.48
C ILE A 612 -28.44 28.28 10.68
N PHE A 613 -28.03 28.43 11.93
CA PHE A 613 -26.98 29.33 12.37
C PHE A 613 -25.77 28.53 12.87
N ILE A 614 -24.57 29.09 12.69
CA ILE A 614 -23.33 28.50 13.20
C ILE A 614 -22.46 29.57 13.84
N THR A 615 -21.89 29.24 14.99
CA THR A 615 -20.99 30.09 15.77
C THR A 615 -19.75 29.31 16.18
N PRO A 616 -18.56 29.57 15.60
CA PRO A 616 -17.32 28.97 16.04
C PRO A 616 -16.62 29.80 17.13
N HIS A 617 -15.99 29.12 18.07
CA HIS A 617 -15.12 29.70 19.10
C HIS A 617 -13.75 29.03 19.07
N ILE A 618 -12.69 29.79 18.84
CA ILE A 618 -11.30 29.32 18.86
C ILE A 618 -10.85 29.20 20.32
N ILE A 619 -10.33 28.03 20.68
CA ILE A 619 -9.74 27.74 21.98
C ILE A 619 -8.23 27.64 21.80
N LYS A 620 -7.50 28.62 22.36
CA LYS A 620 -6.02 28.67 22.28
C LYS A 620 -5.41 27.99 23.51
N ASP A 621 -5.87 28.40 24.70
CA ASP A 621 -5.26 28.01 25.97
C ASP A 621 -6.20 27.25 26.89
N LYS A 622 -5.64 26.65 27.94
CA LYS A 622 -6.41 25.95 28.99
C LYS A 622 -7.42 26.87 29.67
N LYS A 623 -7.12 28.17 29.78
CA LYS A 623 -8.00 29.19 30.38
C LYS A 623 -9.25 29.42 29.53
N ASP A 624 -9.11 29.49 28.21
CA ASP A 624 -10.24 29.66 27.29
C ASP A 624 -11.18 28.46 27.35
N LEU A 625 -10.60 27.25 27.37
CA LEU A 625 -11.34 26.01 27.51
C LEU A 625 -12.15 26.00 28.81
N ALA A 626 -11.50 26.30 29.94
CA ALA A 626 -12.17 26.36 31.25
C ALA A 626 -13.30 27.39 31.27
N LYS A 627 -13.10 28.57 30.67
CA LYS A 627 -14.13 29.62 30.57
C LYS A 627 -15.36 29.15 29.80
N ILE A 628 -15.17 28.53 28.62
CA ILE A 628 -16.27 28.01 27.80
C ILE A 628 -16.99 26.87 28.53
N THR A 629 -16.24 25.94 29.13
CA THR A 629 -16.82 24.83 29.91
C THR A 629 -17.67 25.35 31.08
N GLU A 630 -17.18 26.32 31.84
CA GLU A 630 -17.93 26.90 32.96
C GLU A 630 -19.18 27.65 32.48
N GLN A 631 -19.06 28.43 31.40
CA GLN A 631 -20.18 29.14 30.79
C GLN A 631 -21.28 28.18 30.33
N LYS A 632 -20.92 27.11 29.60
CA LYS A 632 -21.87 26.09 29.12
C LYS A 632 -22.47 25.29 30.27
N LYS A 633 -21.70 25.00 31.32
CA LYS A 633 -22.23 24.39 32.55
C LYS A 633 -23.27 25.28 33.22
N LYS A 634 -23.01 26.59 33.36
CA LYS A 634 -23.98 27.55 33.91
C LYS A 634 -25.23 27.66 33.04
N GLU A 635 -25.07 27.73 31.72
CA GLU A 635 -26.18 27.75 30.76
C GLU A 635 -27.06 26.50 30.89
N PHE A 636 -26.44 25.31 30.96
CA PHE A 636 -27.16 24.06 31.17
C PHE A 636 -27.90 24.00 32.52
N ILE A 637 -27.28 24.52 33.59
CA ILE A 637 -27.94 24.59 34.91
C ILE A 637 -29.13 25.55 34.87
N LYS A 638 -29.04 26.67 34.15
CA LYS A 638 -30.16 27.61 33.97
C LYS A 638 -31.32 27.02 33.17
N LEU A 639 -31.03 26.10 32.23
CA LEU A 639 -32.05 25.37 31.46
C LEU A 639 -32.77 24.30 32.28
N LYS A 640 -32.18 23.84 33.40
CA LYS A 640 -32.81 22.87 34.32
C LYS A 640 -33.83 23.54 35.25
N ILE A 641 -34.93 24.02 34.66
CA ILE A 641 -36.22 24.38 35.29
C ILE A 641 -36.41 25.89 35.52
N PRO A 642 -37.08 26.62 34.60
CA PRO A 642 -37.84 27.79 34.98
C PRO A 642 -39.20 27.30 35.51
N TYR A 643 -39.48 27.54 36.78
CA TYR A 643 -40.84 27.51 37.31
C TYR A 643 -41.26 28.95 37.63
N VAL A 644 -42.56 29.23 37.64
CA VAL A 644 -43.08 30.52 38.07
C VAL A 644 -42.73 30.69 39.55
N GLU A 645 -41.83 31.62 39.85
CA GLU A 645 -41.37 31.85 41.21
C GLU A 645 -42.56 32.27 42.08
N GLY A 646 -42.83 31.48 43.13
CA GLY A 646 -43.98 31.68 44.00
C GLY A 646 -45.25 30.93 43.61
N GLU A 647 -45.23 29.96 42.69
CA GLU A 647 -46.40 29.13 42.36
C GLU A 647 -46.10 27.61 42.39
N LEU A 648 -47.09 26.82 42.82
CA LEU A 648 -47.01 25.35 42.89
C LEU A 648 -48.26 24.69 42.28
N LEU A 649 -48.10 23.43 41.88
CA LEU A 649 -49.18 22.50 41.57
C LEU A 649 -49.26 21.45 42.69
N ILE A 650 -50.44 21.27 43.27
CA ILE A 650 -50.69 20.31 44.35
C ILE A 650 -51.77 19.33 43.92
N LYS A 651 -51.53 18.04 44.15
CA LYS A 651 -52.55 16.99 44.07
C LYS A 651 -52.82 16.42 45.45
N PHE A 652 -54.08 16.38 45.86
CA PHE A 652 -54.52 15.78 47.12
C PHE A 652 -54.90 14.31 46.90
N LYS A 653 -54.72 13.50 47.94
CA LYS A 653 -55.13 12.08 47.93
C LYS A 653 -56.63 11.93 47.70
N GLU A 654 -57.03 10.80 47.13
CA GLU A 654 -58.44 10.50 46.87
C GLU A 654 -59.27 10.49 48.17
N GLY A 655 -60.47 11.07 48.12
CA GLY A 655 -61.38 11.19 49.27
C GLY A 655 -61.35 12.54 49.99
N ILE A 656 -60.45 13.46 49.63
CA ILE A 656 -60.42 14.80 50.23
C ILE A 656 -61.42 15.74 49.51
N PRO A 657 -62.42 16.29 50.22
CA PRO A 657 -63.36 17.23 49.63
C PRO A 657 -62.70 18.57 49.29
N TYR A 658 -63.21 19.24 48.25
CA TYR A 658 -62.65 20.47 47.69
C TYR A 658 -62.49 21.59 48.74
N GLU A 659 -63.48 21.74 49.63
CA GLU A 659 -63.48 22.73 50.72
C GLU A 659 -62.33 22.49 51.70
N LYS A 660 -62.08 21.23 52.06
CA LYS A 660 -60.96 20.84 52.93
C LYS A 660 -59.62 21.09 52.25
N ALA A 661 -59.49 20.80 50.96
CA ALA A 661 -58.27 21.10 50.21
C ALA A 661 -57.96 22.62 50.19
N ILE A 662 -58.97 23.48 50.02
CA ILE A 662 -58.78 24.95 50.08
C ILE A 662 -58.36 25.39 51.48
N SER A 663 -58.98 24.84 52.54
CA SER A 663 -58.63 25.20 53.92
C SER A 663 -57.15 24.92 54.22
N ILE A 664 -56.64 23.75 53.80
CA ILE A 664 -55.23 23.36 53.97
C ILE A 664 -54.28 24.29 53.19
N ILE A 665 -54.65 24.67 51.96
CA ILE A 665 -53.86 25.61 51.15
C ILE A 665 -53.78 26.98 51.83
N SER A 666 -54.92 27.46 52.35
CA SER A 666 -55.03 28.76 53.00
C SER A 666 -54.32 28.81 54.36
N GLU A 667 -54.39 27.74 55.16
CA GLU A 667 -53.67 27.61 56.44
C GLU A 667 -52.15 27.71 56.26
N LYS A 668 -51.63 27.21 55.13
CA LYS A 668 -50.21 27.31 54.77
C LYS A 668 -49.84 28.65 54.12
N GLY A 669 -50.76 29.63 54.10
CA GLY A 669 -50.52 30.97 53.60
C GLY A 669 -50.40 31.05 52.07
N ALA A 670 -50.93 30.06 51.35
CA ALA A 670 -51.01 30.08 49.90
C ALA A 670 -52.44 30.40 49.42
N THR A 671 -52.57 30.98 48.24
CA THR A 671 -53.86 31.33 47.62
C THR A 671 -54.10 30.47 46.38
N LEU A 672 -55.29 29.91 46.25
CA LEU A 672 -55.67 29.17 45.04
C LEU A 672 -55.78 30.13 43.83
N ILE A 673 -55.06 29.83 42.76
CA ILE A 673 -55.16 30.52 41.46
C ILE A 673 -56.23 29.83 40.62
N LYS A 674 -56.11 28.50 40.45
CA LYS A 674 -56.98 27.73 39.56
C LYS A 674 -57.09 26.27 40.01
N PHE A 675 -58.28 25.69 39.86
CA PHE A 675 -58.48 24.24 40.03
C PHE A 675 -58.68 23.57 38.66
N ILE A 676 -57.83 22.58 38.34
CA ILE A 676 -57.85 21.84 37.07
C ILE A 676 -58.64 20.56 37.28
N LYS A 677 -59.95 20.63 37.04
CA LYS A 677 -60.93 19.55 37.33
C LYS A 677 -60.55 18.20 36.74
N ASN A 678 -60.12 18.16 35.48
CA ASN A 678 -59.79 16.90 34.76
C ASN A 678 -58.60 16.15 35.37
N LEU A 679 -57.71 16.84 36.08
CA LEU A 679 -56.49 16.29 36.68
C LEU A 679 -56.52 16.27 38.22
N LYS A 680 -57.60 16.79 38.84
CA LYS A 680 -57.71 17.04 40.29
C LYS A 680 -56.51 17.83 40.85
N LEU A 681 -55.95 18.76 40.08
CA LEU A 681 -54.78 19.56 40.43
C LEU A 681 -55.15 20.98 40.89
N TYR A 682 -54.51 21.44 41.96
CA TYR A 682 -54.68 22.77 42.54
C TYR A 682 -53.45 23.61 42.20
N HIS A 683 -53.65 24.66 41.42
CA HIS A 683 -52.62 25.65 41.10
C HIS A 683 -52.70 26.77 42.13
N ILE A 684 -51.63 26.94 42.90
CA ILE A 684 -51.59 27.85 44.05
C ILE A 684 -50.45 28.86 43.93
N LYS A 685 -50.63 30.03 44.55
CA LYS A 685 -49.63 31.08 44.74
C LYS A 685 -49.16 31.08 46.20
N LEU A 686 -47.87 31.06 46.42
CA LEU A 686 -47.22 31.14 47.72
C LEU A 686 -47.24 32.57 48.27
N LYS A 687 -47.05 32.72 49.58
CA LYS A 687 -46.92 34.06 50.20
C LYS A 687 -45.69 34.78 49.65
N LYS A 688 -45.78 36.11 49.59
CA LYS A 688 -44.69 36.98 49.13
C LYS A 688 -43.41 36.72 49.96
N GLY A 689 -42.34 36.30 49.30
CA GLY A 689 -41.03 36.01 49.92
C GLY A 689 -40.77 34.55 50.33
N GLN A 690 -41.70 33.62 50.09
CA GLN A 690 -41.48 32.19 50.37
C GLN A 690 -40.83 31.46 49.18
N SER A 691 -39.73 30.75 49.43
CA SER A 691 -39.04 29.95 48.40
C SER A 691 -39.84 28.70 48.02
N VAL A 692 -39.99 28.44 46.72
CA VAL A 692 -40.66 27.25 46.15
C VAL A 692 -40.08 25.95 46.70
N LYS A 693 -38.76 25.87 46.91
CA LYS A 693 -38.12 24.66 47.46
C LYS A 693 -38.53 24.37 48.91
N ASN A 694 -38.74 25.41 49.72
CA ASN A 694 -39.18 25.26 51.11
C ASN A 694 -40.67 24.91 51.15
N ALA A 695 -41.48 25.56 50.31
CA ALA A 695 -42.90 25.28 50.21
C ALA A 695 -43.18 23.84 49.72
N ILE A 696 -42.40 23.30 48.77
CA ILE A 696 -42.52 21.90 48.36
C ILE A 696 -42.29 20.97 49.55
N LYS A 697 -41.23 21.18 50.34
CA LYS A 697 -40.98 20.36 51.54
C LYS A 697 -42.12 20.45 52.54
N GLU A 698 -42.65 21.65 52.75
CA GLU A 698 -43.74 21.92 53.69
C GLU A 698 -45.03 21.20 53.25
N PHE A 699 -45.46 21.36 51.99
CA PHE A 699 -46.64 20.69 51.47
C PHE A 699 -46.45 19.17 51.32
N SER A 700 -45.28 18.69 50.87
CA SER A 700 -45.00 17.25 50.76
C SER A 700 -44.96 16.53 52.12
N SER A 701 -44.83 17.25 53.24
CA SER A 701 -44.88 16.67 54.59
C SER A 701 -46.31 16.41 55.10
N LEU A 702 -47.34 16.92 54.40
CA LEU A 702 -48.73 16.76 54.80
C LEU A 702 -49.27 15.37 54.39
N PRO A 703 -49.93 14.62 55.29
CA PRO A 703 -50.46 13.30 54.98
C PRO A 703 -51.58 13.32 53.93
N GLU A 704 -52.24 14.46 53.74
CA GLU A 704 -53.33 14.70 52.79
C GLU A 704 -52.87 14.84 51.33
N ILE A 705 -51.58 15.11 51.11
CA ILE A 705 -51.04 15.44 49.79
C ILE A 705 -50.53 14.18 49.10
N GLU A 706 -50.94 13.98 47.85
CA GLU A 706 -50.48 12.89 46.98
C GLU A 706 -49.13 13.26 46.36
N TYR A 707 -49.01 14.46 45.80
CA TYR A 707 -47.73 15.04 45.40
C TYR A 707 -47.82 16.55 45.16
N VAL A 708 -46.66 17.22 45.21
CA VAL A 708 -46.49 18.67 44.99
C VAL A 708 -45.33 18.91 44.05
N GLU A 709 -45.49 19.82 43.10
CA GLU A 709 -44.42 20.25 42.20
C GLU A 709 -44.41 21.77 41.93
N PRO A 710 -43.27 22.34 41.48
CA PRO A 710 -43.23 23.69 40.96
C PRO A 710 -44.16 23.89 39.76
N ASN A 711 -44.76 25.08 39.60
CA ASN A 711 -45.44 25.43 38.35
C ASN A 711 -44.41 25.75 37.25
N TYR A 712 -44.03 24.78 36.43
CA TYR A 712 -43.05 24.95 35.37
C TYR A 712 -43.48 26.00 34.32
N LEU A 713 -42.62 26.99 34.06
CA LEU A 713 -42.76 27.93 32.94
C LEU A 713 -42.49 27.18 31.64
N ILE A 714 -43.53 26.95 30.84
CA ILE A 714 -43.33 26.67 29.41
C ILE A 714 -43.26 28.05 28.73
N ASP A 715 -42.09 28.69 28.75
CA ASP A 715 -41.91 29.99 28.10
C ASP A 715 -41.02 29.88 26.85
N ILE A 716 -41.62 30.09 25.69
CA ILE A 716 -40.94 30.32 24.42
C ILE A 716 -40.84 31.82 24.21
N LYS A 717 -39.99 32.49 24.99
CA LYS A 717 -39.61 33.90 24.76
C LYS A 717 -38.38 34.23 25.59
N HIS A 718 -37.20 34.01 25.02
CA HIS A 718 -36.01 34.87 25.15
C HIS A 718 -34.80 34.15 24.54
N LYS A 719 -34.54 34.38 23.25
CA LYS A 719 -33.20 34.31 22.62
C LYS A 719 -33.25 34.75 21.15
N ILE A 720 -33.93 35.86 20.88
CA ILE A 720 -33.73 36.62 19.65
C ILE A 720 -33.72 38.10 20.06
N LYS A 721 -32.54 38.55 20.48
CA LYS A 721 -32.08 39.93 20.39
C LYS A 721 -30.58 39.89 20.16
#